data_AF-A0A2D0A7X7-F1
#
_entry.id   AF-A0A2D0A7X7-F1
#
_cell.length_a   1.000
_cell.length_b   1.000
_cell.length_c   1.000
_cell.angle_alpha   90.00
_cell.angle_beta   90.00
_cell.angle_gamma   90.00
#
_symmetry.space_group_name_H-M   'P 1'
#
loop_
_entity.id
_entity.type
_entity.pdbx_description
1 polymer ?
#
loop_
_entity_poly.entity_id
_entity_poly.type
_entity_poly.pdbx_seq_one_letter_code
_entity_poly.pdbx_strand_id
1 'polypeptide(L)'
;MKAKLIGMSAYQGTPTSGTLRIYRAGRYEDGQGNAAVRLEEFKWRAGTAGARGSWGDPFNPAVDAYTVVSAAGEPAPVEGLFEEVFVYADGSERRSLYRKNLIATNLAGTEFDYTEPQGVTTYSGSEPLTFQAARDLLTEGTTKLAEMEQALADNAQTQAEMGLTAVPNEAALTGKTVGGYRVISTNERVYWSGTAITARAPLAAADALAARVYRVPLIPGGTAAQNAAIASAVHAAAPDGSRIEYPRDGLTYDIGSVDHIPGKTLVVDLTGTRLIWHSEGPLGRPFLHMAGTQGASLTLTACTEGSRTVTLATAGDAAALSVGMWVRLGDKYTTWAWDNPDGTVPAGRAGVGSSSYTDRYEWTQITAISGATITLAKPIEWSYSVTPYLIPSPTPLNSPQVIGGAGTLIREVDPGGGARVGPLVGTQAPHIIHIERAVTPRVEGITLDGWQMHAVCIHESYDPFVAQINGTRPFRPQFGGMGYLVRLDRVTRGHVWKSTSLGVRHHVDYVQCYDSGSSENTAQDNANTAYLLHGLGSKRCYSTDDAATGVVGWGAGNTAFSADYGYKITRPKYTGTGLPYVFIATAEDMEVIDPEFTTSQRGGLMADGAQRLILRGGTVDTRRSTDQFGGAGLLVRNKYLLASTYPLPPGDVTVEGTKFLNTDGYGNGMLIGSAGRVSVRNVEFTGGNYQLQLNDTAPSEVEVIGTIHKGGYFAPYYSTVEPTGRHLVDGLKELGTPSVSSVKIVLNARTTIRGSRLTQALSTPSGMSVTQALDAGAVITDNTPNTNDRIPANASWLAQFLSGIQVKLAGLVMSRAAGSNTDLTFQIDGLARWIVRHGSGGDLEIMRRSAAGGVLDSPIYLPWASGAIVLNAAWDKPINAGGTRLWTDAAGRLRIKNLAAPTSDTDGRVVGLKKLTGTTSGTIGTTITVAHGLGYAPTDVMVSSRGAGAVYYTAVDATNVTVAATAASIPFDLYVG
;
A
#
# COMPACT_ATOMS: atom_id res chain seq x y z
N MET A 1 38.69 -54.84 -26.52
CA MET A 1 37.34 -54.25 -26.76
C MET A 1 37.48 -52.78 -27.15
N LYS A 2 36.45 -52.09 -27.66
CA LYS A 2 36.48 -50.62 -27.84
C LYS A 2 35.74 -49.95 -26.69
N ALA A 3 36.35 -48.94 -26.08
CA ALA A 3 35.74 -48.12 -25.04
C ALA A 3 35.71 -46.66 -25.45
N LYS A 4 34.68 -45.94 -25.02
CA LYS A 4 34.54 -44.50 -25.22
C LYS A 4 35.60 -43.79 -24.39
N LEU A 5 36.33 -42.87 -24.99
CA LEU A 5 37.21 -41.98 -24.23
C LEU A 5 36.34 -41.01 -23.43
N ILE A 6 36.48 -41.08 -22.12
CA ILE A 6 35.92 -40.14 -21.16
C ILE A 6 37.11 -39.52 -20.39
N GLY A 7 36.95 -38.33 -19.83
CA GLY A 7 38.05 -37.61 -19.17
C GLY A 7 38.34 -36.26 -19.82
N MET A 8 38.83 -35.32 -19.01
CA MET A 8 39.21 -33.97 -19.40
C MET A 8 40.71 -33.75 -19.16
N SER A 9 41.42 -33.13 -20.11
CA SER A 9 42.80 -32.71 -19.84
C SER A 9 42.81 -31.78 -18.62
N ALA A 10 43.76 -32.00 -17.71
CA ALA A 10 43.84 -31.30 -16.43
C ALA A 10 44.48 -29.90 -16.53
N TYR A 11 44.72 -29.39 -17.73
CA TYR A 11 45.34 -28.07 -17.92
C TYR A 11 44.33 -26.93 -17.82
N GLN A 12 44.67 -25.89 -17.04
CA GLN A 12 43.83 -24.70 -16.86
C GLN A 12 44.09 -23.66 -17.97
N GLY A 13 43.00 -23.20 -18.60
CA GLY A 13 42.99 -22.28 -19.74
C GLY A 13 41.92 -22.70 -20.77
N THR A 14 41.48 -21.80 -21.64
CA THR A 14 40.53 -22.15 -22.73
C THR A 14 41.34 -22.30 -24.02
N PRO A 15 41.82 -23.51 -24.38
CA PRO A 15 42.52 -23.71 -25.65
C PRO A 15 41.56 -23.46 -26.82
N THR A 16 42.06 -22.79 -27.85
CA THR A 16 41.32 -22.53 -29.09
C THR A 16 41.26 -23.76 -29.98
N SER A 17 42.28 -24.63 -29.90
CA SER A 17 42.29 -25.95 -30.56
C SER A 17 43.24 -26.92 -29.85
N GLY A 18 43.23 -28.19 -30.26
CA GLY A 18 44.11 -29.21 -29.72
C GLY A 18 44.01 -30.54 -30.45
N THR A 19 44.98 -31.42 -30.26
CA THR A 19 45.05 -32.77 -30.84
C THR A 19 45.53 -33.76 -29.79
N LEU A 20 44.85 -34.90 -29.67
CA LEU A 20 45.28 -36.05 -28.88
C LEU A 20 45.63 -37.19 -29.83
N ARG A 21 46.84 -37.73 -29.72
CA ARG A 21 47.29 -38.92 -30.45
C ARG A 21 47.56 -40.05 -29.50
N ILE A 22 47.07 -41.25 -29.84
CA ILE A 22 47.33 -42.48 -29.12
C ILE A 22 48.06 -43.44 -30.05
N TYR A 23 49.33 -43.69 -29.74
CA TYR A 23 50.16 -44.67 -30.42
C TYR A 23 50.12 -45.96 -29.60
N ARG A 24 49.60 -47.05 -30.17
CA ARG A 24 49.59 -48.35 -29.48
C ARG A 24 50.25 -49.43 -30.32
N ALA A 25 50.94 -50.35 -29.66
CA ALA A 25 51.39 -51.58 -30.30
C ALA A 25 50.17 -52.48 -30.61
N GLY A 26 50.11 -53.05 -31.81
CA GLY A 26 49.04 -53.98 -32.18
C GLY A 26 49.01 -55.20 -31.26
N ARG A 27 47.83 -55.57 -30.73
CA ARG A 27 47.65 -56.69 -29.77
C ARG A 27 47.86 -58.08 -30.40
N TYR A 28 47.94 -58.16 -31.73
CA TYR A 28 48.26 -59.38 -32.46
C TYR A 28 49.32 -59.02 -33.50
N GLU A 29 50.49 -59.65 -33.39
CA GLU A 29 51.44 -59.72 -34.48
C GLU A 29 50.72 -60.31 -35.70
N ASP A 30 50.99 -59.78 -36.89
CA ASP A 30 50.67 -60.57 -38.09
C ASP A 30 51.46 -61.89 -38.05
N GLY A 31 51.17 -62.83 -38.95
CA GLY A 31 51.86 -64.14 -38.98
C GLY A 31 53.39 -64.06 -39.17
N GLN A 32 54.00 -62.86 -39.17
CA GLN A 32 55.42 -62.57 -39.31
C GLN A 32 56.02 -61.89 -38.06
N GLY A 33 55.27 -61.74 -36.96
CA GLY A 33 55.81 -61.16 -35.72
C GLY A 33 55.78 -59.64 -35.66
N ASN A 34 55.17 -58.96 -36.63
CA ASN A 34 55.14 -57.50 -36.65
C ASN A 34 53.86 -56.98 -36.00
N ALA A 35 53.98 -56.44 -34.79
CA ALA A 35 52.90 -55.66 -34.18
C ALA A 35 52.78 -54.31 -34.90
N ALA A 36 51.87 -54.18 -35.86
CA ALA A 36 51.62 -52.90 -36.52
C ALA A 36 51.20 -51.83 -35.48
N VAL A 37 52.03 -50.81 -35.29
CA VAL A 37 51.67 -49.66 -34.45
C VAL A 37 50.49 -48.96 -35.10
N ARG A 38 49.36 -48.89 -34.39
CA ARG A 38 48.19 -48.14 -34.85
C ARG A 38 48.16 -46.80 -34.16
N LEU A 39 48.15 -45.73 -34.95
CA LEU A 39 47.92 -44.36 -34.51
C LEU A 39 46.41 -44.06 -34.57
N GLU A 40 45.85 -43.59 -33.45
CA GLU A 40 44.54 -42.95 -33.40
C GLU A 40 44.73 -41.47 -33.07
N GLU A 41 44.16 -40.59 -33.89
CA GLU A 41 44.22 -39.13 -33.69
C GLU A 41 42.82 -38.57 -33.47
N PHE A 42 42.69 -37.73 -32.44
CA PHE A 42 41.45 -37.06 -32.05
C PHE A 42 41.68 -35.55 -31.99
N LYS A 43 40.75 -34.76 -32.52
CA LYS A 43 40.83 -33.29 -32.49
C LYS A 43 39.96 -32.73 -31.37
N TRP A 44 40.49 -31.74 -30.66
CA TRP A 44 39.79 -30.99 -29.64
C TRP A 44 38.77 -30.05 -30.28
N ARG A 45 37.57 -29.96 -29.71
CA ARG A 45 36.61 -28.89 -30.04
C ARG A 45 36.38 -28.01 -28.81
N ALA A 46 36.60 -26.71 -28.97
CA ALA A 46 36.22 -25.72 -27.98
C ALA A 46 34.69 -25.74 -27.79
N GLY A 47 34.21 -25.86 -26.55
CA GLY A 47 32.79 -25.86 -26.25
C GLY A 47 32.18 -24.46 -26.42
N THR A 48 30.91 -24.39 -26.83
CA THR A 48 30.10 -23.16 -26.72
C THR A 48 29.92 -22.78 -25.25
N ALA A 49 29.91 -21.46 -24.96
CA ALA A 49 29.89 -20.90 -23.61
C ALA A 49 28.97 -21.68 -22.65
N GLY A 50 29.57 -22.39 -21.69
CA GLY A 50 28.88 -23.23 -20.70
C GLY A 50 29.08 -24.74 -20.86
N ALA A 51 29.52 -25.23 -22.01
CA ALA A 51 29.90 -26.64 -22.22
C ALA A 51 31.44 -26.80 -22.19
N ARG A 52 31.93 -27.76 -21.40
CA ARG A 52 33.36 -28.09 -21.32
C ARG A 52 33.79 -28.84 -22.59
N GLY A 53 34.89 -28.44 -23.22
CA GLY A 53 35.38 -29.07 -24.46
C GLY A 53 35.68 -30.56 -24.29
N SER A 54 35.51 -31.34 -25.35
CA SER A 54 35.70 -32.79 -25.37
C SER A 54 36.46 -33.23 -26.62
N TRP A 55 37.09 -34.40 -26.53
CA TRP A 55 37.64 -35.11 -27.68
C TRP A 55 36.50 -35.86 -28.41
N GLY A 56 35.71 -35.16 -29.23
CA GLY A 56 34.53 -35.70 -29.94
C GLY A 56 33.28 -34.80 -29.85
N ASP A 57 32.22 -35.12 -30.60
CA ASP A 57 30.95 -34.34 -30.64
C ASP A 57 29.88 -34.94 -29.69
N PRO A 58 29.48 -34.26 -28.60
CA PRO A 58 28.51 -34.78 -27.64
C PRO A 58 27.07 -34.84 -28.16
N PHE A 59 26.75 -34.23 -29.31
CA PHE A 59 25.42 -34.22 -29.90
C PHE A 59 25.28 -35.12 -31.14
N ASN A 60 26.37 -35.76 -31.58
CA ASN A 60 26.36 -36.76 -32.64
C ASN A 60 27.17 -38.01 -32.23
N PRO A 61 26.52 -39.08 -31.73
CA PRO A 61 27.21 -40.29 -31.26
C PRO A 61 27.99 -41.03 -32.36
N ALA A 62 27.80 -40.70 -33.64
CA ALA A 62 28.64 -41.22 -34.73
C ALA A 62 30.08 -40.63 -34.74
N VAL A 63 30.34 -39.60 -33.93
CA VAL A 63 31.62 -38.86 -33.85
C VAL A 63 32.28 -39.00 -32.47
N ASP A 64 31.78 -39.89 -31.62
CA ASP A 64 32.39 -40.22 -30.33
C ASP A 64 33.77 -40.86 -30.54
N ALA A 65 34.76 -40.42 -29.76
CA ALA A 65 36.10 -40.98 -29.79
C ALA A 65 36.12 -42.32 -29.04
N TYR A 66 36.43 -43.41 -29.73
CA TYR A 66 36.61 -44.73 -29.15
C TYR A 66 38.05 -45.20 -29.37
N THR A 67 38.67 -45.76 -28.33
CA THR A 67 39.96 -46.46 -28.46
C THR A 67 39.83 -47.92 -28.04
N VAL A 68 40.76 -48.74 -28.50
CA VAL A 68 40.84 -50.15 -28.11
C VAL A 68 41.49 -50.25 -26.73
N VAL A 69 40.79 -50.90 -25.80
CA VAL A 69 41.24 -51.16 -24.44
C VAL A 69 41.18 -52.66 -24.13
N SER A 70 41.96 -53.09 -23.15
CA SER A 70 41.81 -54.40 -22.52
C SER A 70 40.58 -54.43 -21.62
N ALA A 71 39.90 -55.57 -21.57
CA ALA A 71 38.81 -55.76 -20.62
C ALA A 71 39.36 -55.81 -19.18
N ALA A 72 38.56 -55.37 -18.21
CA ALA A 72 38.94 -55.46 -16.81
C ALA A 72 39.24 -56.92 -16.43
N GLY A 73 40.47 -57.19 -15.96
CA GLY A 73 40.91 -58.53 -15.58
C GLY A 73 41.64 -59.36 -16.64
N GLU A 74 41.86 -58.84 -17.86
CA GLU A 74 42.71 -59.52 -18.84
C GLU A 74 44.20 -59.49 -18.43
N PRO A 75 44.94 -60.62 -18.57
CA PRO A 75 46.28 -60.78 -18.00
C PRO A 75 47.37 -59.91 -18.64
N ALA A 76 47.11 -59.30 -19.80
CA ALA A 76 48.03 -58.36 -20.44
C ALA A 76 47.27 -57.09 -20.91
N PRO A 77 47.50 -55.93 -20.26
CA PRO A 77 46.92 -54.66 -20.69
C PRO A 77 47.58 -54.17 -21.99
N VAL A 78 46.79 -53.56 -22.87
CA VAL A 78 47.34 -52.85 -24.04
C VAL A 78 47.97 -51.54 -23.55
N GLU A 79 49.26 -51.30 -23.81
CA GLU A 79 49.90 -50.02 -23.52
C GLU A 79 49.72 -49.05 -24.70
N GLY A 80 49.36 -47.80 -24.40
CA GLY A 80 49.31 -46.69 -25.35
C GLY A 80 50.23 -45.56 -24.92
N LEU A 81 50.93 -44.95 -25.88
CA LEU A 81 51.62 -43.67 -25.74
C LEU A 81 50.69 -42.56 -26.21
N PHE A 82 50.43 -41.60 -25.33
CA PHE A 82 49.55 -40.46 -25.52
C PHE A 82 50.39 -39.22 -25.79
N GLU A 83 50.10 -38.50 -26.87
CA GLU A 83 50.61 -37.16 -27.15
C GLU A 83 49.43 -36.18 -27.18
N GLU A 84 49.36 -35.25 -26.22
CA GLU A 84 48.41 -34.14 -26.28
C GLU A 84 49.12 -32.87 -26.75
N VAL A 85 48.47 -32.12 -27.63
CA VAL A 85 48.92 -30.80 -28.10
C VAL A 85 47.75 -29.83 -27.98
N PHE A 86 47.91 -28.73 -27.25
CA PHE A 86 46.92 -27.65 -27.14
C PHE A 86 47.47 -26.34 -27.70
N VAL A 87 46.61 -25.59 -28.37
CA VAL A 87 46.90 -24.25 -28.91
C VAL A 87 45.99 -23.24 -28.20
N TYR A 88 46.56 -22.14 -27.72
CA TYR A 88 45.82 -21.08 -26.99
C TYR A 88 45.57 -19.85 -27.86
N ALA A 89 44.76 -18.90 -27.34
CA ALA A 89 44.39 -17.69 -28.06
C ALA A 89 45.58 -16.78 -28.40
N ASP A 90 46.67 -16.87 -27.63
CA ASP A 90 47.93 -16.17 -27.88
C ASP A 90 48.82 -16.87 -28.92
N GLY A 91 48.37 -18.00 -29.47
CA GLY A 91 49.10 -18.82 -30.43
C GLY A 91 50.14 -19.75 -29.80
N SER A 92 50.29 -19.78 -28.48
CA SER A 92 51.22 -20.68 -27.80
C SER A 92 50.75 -22.15 -27.90
N GLU A 93 51.69 -23.06 -28.12
CA GLU A 93 51.45 -24.51 -28.11
C GLU A 93 51.98 -25.13 -26.81
N ARG A 94 51.16 -25.99 -26.19
CA ARG A 94 51.56 -26.83 -25.04
C ARG A 94 51.45 -28.29 -25.43
N ARG A 95 52.50 -29.07 -25.18
CA ARG A 95 52.57 -30.49 -25.55
C ARG A 95 52.82 -31.35 -24.32
N SER A 96 52.15 -32.49 -24.24
CA SER A 96 52.39 -33.53 -23.23
C SER A 96 52.58 -34.88 -23.93
N LEU A 97 53.48 -35.71 -23.39
CA LEU A 97 53.72 -37.07 -23.88
C LEU A 97 53.80 -38.03 -22.69
N TYR A 98 52.97 -39.06 -22.65
CA TYR A 98 52.94 -40.03 -21.54
C TYR A 98 52.43 -41.41 -21.96
N ARG A 99 52.79 -42.46 -21.22
CA ARG A 99 52.30 -43.83 -21.46
C ARG A 99 51.25 -44.23 -20.46
N LYS A 100 50.28 -45.05 -20.89
CA LYS A 100 49.24 -45.60 -20.02
C LYS A 100 48.73 -46.95 -20.51
N ASN A 101 48.41 -47.82 -19.56
CA ASN A 101 47.64 -49.02 -19.82
C ASN A 101 46.18 -48.67 -20.16
N LEU A 102 45.76 -49.07 -21.35
CA LEU A 102 44.41 -48.88 -21.87
C LEU A 102 43.49 -49.97 -21.29
N ILE A 103 42.94 -49.73 -20.10
CA ILE A 103 42.04 -50.66 -19.40
C ILE A 103 40.70 -49.95 -19.18
N ALA A 104 39.59 -50.61 -19.52
CA ALA A 104 38.28 -50.01 -19.31
C ALA A 104 38.03 -49.65 -17.84
N THR A 105 37.48 -48.46 -17.57
CA THR A 105 37.29 -47.91 -16.22
C THR A 105 35.98 -48.35 -15.56
N ASN A 106 35.04 -48.89 -16.32
CA ASN A 106 33.81 -49.47 -15.79
C ASN A 106 33.76 -50.98 -16.01
N LEU A 107 32.98 -51.67 -15.17
CA LEU A 107 32.83 -53.14 -15.22
C LEU A 107 32.14 -53.61 -16.50
N ALA A 108 31.37 -52.74 -17.17
CA ALA A 108 30.76 -53.01 -18.48
C ALA A 108 31.77 -52.94 -19.64
N GLY A 109 32.97 -52.42 -19.39
CA GLY A 109 34.06 -52.24 -20.34
C GLY A 109 33.82 -51.18 -21.42
N THR A 110 32.81 -50.32 -21.25
CA THR A 110 32.35 -49.36 -22.27
C THR A 110 33.03 -48.01 -22.20
N GLU A 111 33.73 -47.71 -21.10
CA GLU A 111 34.35 -46.41 -20.86
C GLU A 111 35.83 -46.55 -20.51
N PHE A 112 36.63 -45.54 -20.89
CA PHE A 112 38.03 -45.41 -20.54
C PHE A 112 38.32 -43.96 -20.14
N ASP A 113 38.66 -43.74 -18.88
CA ASP A 113 39.17 -42.45 -18.44
C ASP A 113 40.66 -42.31 -18.78
N TYR A 114 40.98 -41.41 -19.71
CA TYR A 114 42.35 -41.22 -20.15
C TYR A 114 43.19 -40.35 -19.19
N THR A 115 42.58 -39.72 -18.18
CA THR A 115 43.20 -38.67 -17.34
C THR A 115 43.88 -39.16 -16.07
N GLU A 116 43.54 -40.35 -15.58
CA GLU A 116 44.04 -40.86 -14.30
C GLU A 116 45.39 -41.60 -14.45
N PRO A 117 46.53 -41.14 -13.90
CA PRO A 117 47.80 -41.86 -14.02
C PRO A 117 47.89 -42.97 -12.96
N GLN A 118 48.15 -44.23 -13.37
CA GLN A 118 48.67 -45.25 -12.46
C GLN A 118 50.17 -45.45 -12.70
N GLY A 119 50.99 -45.10 -11.70
CA GLY A 119 52.41 -45.48 -11.61
C GLY A 119 53.28 -44.97 -12.76
N VAL A 120 53.76 -43.73 -12.71
CA VAL A 120 54.71 -43.21 -13.69
C VAL A 120 56.14 -43.51 -13.24
N THR A 121 56.83 -44.40 -13.95
CA THR A 121 58.30 -44.43 -13.95
C THR A 121 58.78 -43.35 -14.91
N THR A 122 59.45 -42.33 -14.39
CA THR A 122 59.93 -41.17 -15.14
C THR A 122 60.97 -41.59 -16.18
N TYR A 123 60.67 -41.36 -17.47
CA TYR A 123 61.70 -41.29 -18.52
C TYR A 123 62.00 -39.81 -18.79
N SER A 124 63.27 -39.50 -19.06
CA SER A 124 63.78 -38.15 -19.23
C SER A 124 63.13 -37.41 -20.41
N GLY A 125 62.42 -36.32 -20.11
CA GLY A 125 61.95 -35.33 -21.09
C GLY A 125 60.52 -34.86 -20.83
N SER A 126 60.37 -33.70 -20.20
CA SER A 126 59.12 -32.98 -19.85
C SER A 126 58.13 -33.73 -18.94
N GLU A 127 57.96 -33.22 -17.71
CA GLU A 127 56.95 -33.68 -16.75
C GLU A 127 55.53 -33.58 -17.33
N PRO A 128 54.58 -34.42 -16.88
CA PRO A 128 53.16 -34.23 -17.18
C PRO A 128 52.71 -32.81 -16.82
N LEU A 129 51.88 -32.20 -17.68
CA LEU A 129 51.40 -30.81 -17.53
C LEU A 129 50.74 -30.54 -16.15
N THR A 130 50.22 -31.57 -15.49
CA THR A 130 49.69 -31.51 -14.12
C THR A 130 50.76 -31.22 -13.06
N PHE A 131 51.96 -31.77 -13.21
CA PHE A 131 53.09 -31.50 -12.31
C PHE A 131 53.72 -30.13 -12.59
N GLN A 132 53.73 -29.69 -13.84
CA GLN A 132 54.11 -28.31 -14.19
C GLN A 132 53.14 -27.30 -13.57
N ALA A 133 51.81 -27.52 -13.68
CA ALA A 133 50.81 -26.67 -13.06
C ALA A 133 50.92 -26.62 -11.52
N ALA A 134 51.22 -27.74 -10.87
CA ALA A 134 51.45 -27.78 -9.41
C ALA A 134 52.70 -26.98 -9.00
N ARG A 135 53.77 -27.01 -9.81
CA ARG A 135 54.99 -26.21 -9.58
C ARG A 135 54.77 -24.73 -9.86
N ASP A 136 53.98 -24.39 -10.87
CA ASP A 136 53.62 -23.00 -11.19
C ASP A 136 52.72 -22.42 -10.08
N LEU A 137 51.78 -23.21 -9.55
CA LEU A 137 50.98 -22.87 -8.35
C LEU A 137 51.84 -22.65 -7.10
N LEU A 138 52.86 -23.48 -6.89
CA LEU A 138 53.82 -23.29 -5.81
C LEU A 138 54.62 -22.00 -5.99
N THR A 139 55.04 -21.68 -7.23
CA THR A 139 55.80 -20.48 -7.55
C THR A 139 54.94 -19.21 -7.42
N GLU A 140 53.68 -19.26 -7.85
CA GLU A 140 52.71 -18.19 -7.67
C GLU A 140 52.37 -18.00 -6.19
N GLY A 141 52.22 -19.08 -5.43
CA GLY A 141 52.07 -19.04 -3.96
C GLY A 141 53.28 -18.41 -3.27
N THR A 142 54.50 -18.67 -3.75
CA THR A 142 55.73 -18.06 -3.21
C THR A 142 55.81 -16.57 -3.53
N THR A 143 55.37 -16.16 -4.72
CA THR A 143 55.30 -14.75 -5.13
C THR A 143 54.25 -13.99 -4.31
N LYS A 144 53.07 -14.58 -4.09
CA LYS A 144 52.03 -14.03 -3.21
C LYS A 144 52.48 -13.93 -1.75
N LEU A 145 53.29 -14.87 -1.28
CA LEU A 145 53.88 -14.81 0.06
C LEU A 145 54.86 -13.64 0.17
N ALA A 146 55.69 -13.40 -0.85
CA ALA A 146 56.60 -12.25 -0.90
C ALA A 146 55.83 -10.91 -0.98
N GLU A 147 54.71 -10.86 -1.71
CA GLU A 147 53.81 -9.70 -1.73
C GLU A 147 53.15 -9.46 -0.35
N MET A 148 52.78 -10.53 0.36
CA MET A 148 52.28 -10.43 1.74
C MET A 148 53.36 -9.98 2.73
N GLU A 149 54.59 -10.48 2.60
CA GLU A 149 55.73 -10.04 3.42
C GLU A 149 56.05 -8.57 3.18
N GLN A 150 55.96 -8.11 1.93
CA GLN A 150 56.09 -6.69 1.58
C GLN A 150 54.94 -5.87 2.17
N ALA A 151 53.69 -6.33 2.07
CA ALA A 151 52.54 -5.66 2.68
C ALA A 151 52.64 -5.60 4.22
N LEU A 152 53.18 -6.64 4.86
CA LEU A 152 53.50 -6.67 6.30
C LEU A 152 54.62 -5.69 6.66
N ALA A 153 55.65 -5.56 5.82
CA ALA A 153 56.72 -4.57 6.00
C ALA A 153 56.18 -3.13 5.86
N ASP A 154 55.31 -2.87 4.87
CA ASP A 154 54.67 -1.57 4.66
C ASP A 154 53.72 -1.23 5.82
N ASN A 155 53.04 -2.23 6.40
CA ASN A 155 52.20 -2.07 7.58
C ASN A 155 53.02 -1.83 8.86
N ALA A 156 54.16 -2.51 9.01
CA ALA A 156 55.11 -2.28 10.10
C ALA A 156 55.74 -0.87 10.02
N GLN A 157 56.03 -0.39 8.81
CA GLN A 157 56.48 0.99 8.58
C GLN A 157 55.38 2.00 8.91
N THR A 158 54.13 1.73 8.54
CA THR A 158 52.97 2.56 8.90
C THR A 158 52.73 2.58 10.42
N GLN A 159 52.92 1.45 11.12
CA GLN A 159 52.86 1.39 12.59
C GLN A 159 54.01 2.16 13.27
N ALA A 160 55.22 2.13 12.70
CA ALA A 160 56.34 2.93 13.18
C ALA A 160 56.10 4.45 13.03
N GLU A 161 55.32 4.86 12.02
CA GLU A 161 54.90 6.25 11.81
C GLU A 161 53.75 6.67 12.74
N MET A 162 52.88 5.74 13.14
CA MET A 162 51.85 5.97 14.18
C MET A 162 52.42 6.07 15.61
N GLY A 163 53.66 5.61 15.85
CA GLY A 163 54.36 5.69 17.14
C GLY A 163 55.00 7.05 17.45
N LEU A 164 54.89 8.04 16.56
CA LEU A 164 55.42 9.39 16.80
C LEU A 164 54.55 10.12 17.83
N THR A 165 55.18 10.68 18.87
CA THR A 165 54.45 11.52 19.83
C THR A 165 53.96 12.79 19.12
N ALA A 166 52.65 13.05 19.17
CA ALA A 166 52.05 14.21 18.54
C ALA A 166 52.27 15.48 19.38
N VAL A 167 52.64 16.57 18.73
CA VAL A 167 52.74 17.91 19.32
C VAL A 167 51.92 18.90 18.50
N PRO A 168 51.24 19.87 19.14
CA PRO A 168 50.33 20.78 18.45
C PRO A 168 51.05 21.68 17.43
N ASN A 169 52.27 22.10 17.71
CA ASN A 169 53.12 22.92 16.85
C ASN A 169 54.59 22.71 17.21
N GLU A 170 55.51 23.30 16.45
CA GLU A 170 56.96 23.17 16.68
C GLU A 170 57.41 23.75 18.03
N ALA A 171 56.76 24.82 18.51
CA ALA A 171 57.09 25.42 19.81
C ALA A 171 56.87 24.43 20.97
N ALA A 172 55.95 23.47 20.80
CA ALA A 172 55.69 22.42 21.78
C ALA A 172 56.75 21.30 21.80
N LEU A 173 57.78 21.37 20.94
CA LEU A 173 58.97 20.49 21.00
C LEU A 173 59.97 20.92 22.07
N THR A 174 59.97 22.19 22.48
CA THR A 174 60.87 22.68 23.53
C THR A 174 60.60 21.92 24.84
N GLY A 175 61.64 21.31 25.41
CA GLY A 175 61.55 20.47 26.61
C GLY A 175 61.13 19.01 26.36
N LYS A 176 60.92 18.60 25.10
CA LYS A 176 60.74 17.19 24.75
C LYS A 176 62.08 16.47 24.62
N THR A 177 62.07 15.17 24.92
CA THR A 177 63.23 14.28 24.76
C THR A 177 63.67 14.18 23.30
N VAL A 178 64.93 13.80 23.05
CA VAL A 178 65.40 13.53 21.69
C VAL A 178 64.56 12.43 21.05
N GLY A 179 64.05 12.65 19.83
CA GLY A 179 63.20 11.67 19.15
C GLY A 179 62.42 12.19 17.94
N GLY A 180 61.65 11.30 17.33
CA GLY A 180 60.73 11.64 16.24
C GLY A 180 59.38 12.13 16.78
N TYR A 181 58.87 13.22 16.22
CA TYR A 181 57.59 13.82 16.58
C TYR A 181 56.74 14.09 15.35
N ARG A 182 55.42 14.08 15.54
CA ARG A 182 54.46 14.56 14.54
C ARG A 182 54.02 15.97 14.93
N VAL A 183 54.28 16.94 14.07
CA VAL A 183 53.82 18.33 14.28
C VAL A 183 52.44 18.47 13.65
N ILE A 184 51.40 18.63 14.46
CA ILE A 184 50.00 18.67 13.99
C ILE A 184 49.76 19.88 13.07
N SER A 185 50.31 21.06 13.41
CA SER A 185 50.08 22.29 12.65
C SER A 185 50.65 22.29 11.23
N THR A 186 51.70 21.51 10.96
CA THR A 186 52.33 21.43 9.63
C THR A 186 52.16 20.07 8.96
N ASN A 187 51.64 19.08 9.70
CA ASN A 187 51.53 17.69 9.30
C ASN A 187 52.85 17.12 8.76
N GLU A 188 53.94 17.36 9.48
CA GLU A 188 55.27 16.87 9.15
C GLU A 188 55.79 15.94 10.22
N ARG A 189 56.63 15.00 9.78
CA ARG A 189 57.52 14.27 10.67
C ARG A 189 58.77 15.12 10.88
N VAL A 190 59.05 15.41 12.14
CA VAL A 190 60.26 16.12 12.55
C VAL A 190 61.10 15.25 13.47
N TYR A 191 62.42 15.30 13.32
CA TYR A 191 63.33 14.73 14.31
C TYR A 191 63.85 15.86 15.21
N TRP A 192 63.57 15.76 16.50
CA TRP A 192 63.99 16.72 17.52
C TRP A 192 65.24 16.21 18.22
N SER A 193 66.31 17.02 18.23
CA SER A 193 67.58 16.69 18.87
C SER A 193 67.65 17.03 20.36
N GLY A 194 66.58 17.54 20.95
CA GLY A 194 66.58 18.15 22.29
C GLY A 194 66.78 19.67 22.26
N THR A 195 67.34 20.22 21.16
CA THR A 195 67.59 21.67 21.01
C THR A 195 67.15 22.24 19.67
N ALA A 196 67.06 21.44 18.61
CA ALA A 196 66.63 21.87 17.28
C ALA A 196 65.95 20.74 16.50
N ILE A 197 65.23 21.10 15.43
CA ILE A 197 64.75 20.14 14.43
C ILE A 197 65.91 19.83 13.48
N THR A 198 66.31 18.56 13.39
CA THR A 198 67.46 18.13 12.57
C THR A 198 67.07 17.43 11.27
N ALA A 199 65.83 16.98 11.17
CA ALA A 199 65.27 16.44 9.94
C ALA A 199 63.79 16.79 9.83
N ARG A 200 63.36 17.10 8.61
CA ARG A 200 61.97 17.37 8.25
C ARG A 200 61.62 16.52 7.04
N ALA A 201 60.53 15.80 7.14
CA ALA A 201 59.93 15.13 6.00
C ALA A 201 58.42 15.46 6.00
N PRO A 202 57.86 15.89 4.87
CA PRO A 202 56.42 15.90 4.69
C PRO A 202 55.89 14.51 5.03
N LEU A 203 54.92 14.39 5.95
CA LEU A 203 54.11 13.17 5.98
C LEU A 203 53.30 13.23 4.69
N ALA A 204 53.70 12.43 3.71
CA ALA A 204 53.04 12.36 2.41
C ALA A 204 51.53 12.21 2.63
N ALA A 205 50.82 13.30 2.36
CA ALA A 205 49.37 13.49 2.39
C ALA A 205 48.59 12.62 3.40
N ALA A 206 48.29 13.18 4.58
CA ALA A 206 47.20 12.67 5.42
C ALA A 206 45.85 12.69 4.67
N ASP A 207 45.70 13.53 3.63
CA ASP A 207 44.55 13.53 2.72
C ASP A 207 44.57 12.37 1.70
N ALA A 208 45.69 11.67 1.51
CA ALA A 208 45.75 10.45 0.70
C ALA A 208 45.50 9.17 1.52
N LEU A 209 45.46 9.26 2.86
CA LEU A 209 45.31 8.10 3.73
C LEU A 209 43.85 7.62 3.87
N ALA A 210 42.86 8.52 3.69
CA ALA A 210 41.44 8.16 3.65
C ALA A 210 41.00 7.51 2.32
N ALA A 211 41.93 7.33 1.37
CA ALA A 211 41.69 6.72 0.06
C ALA A 211 42.50 5.43 -0.16
N ARG A 212 43.07 4.83 0.89
CA ARG A 212 43.74 3.53 0.76
C ARG A 212 42.72 2.43 0.51
N VAL A 213 42.91 1.72 -0.59
CA VAL A 213 42.20 0.51 -0.96
C VAL A 213 42.94 -0.69 -0.38
N TYR A 214 42.29 -1.42 0.52
CA TYR A 214 42.80 -2.64 1.11
C TYR A 214 42.14 -3.84 0.44
N ARG A 215 42.93 -4.71 -0.17
CA ARG A 215 42.40 -5.89 -0.87
C ARG A 215 42.36 -7.08 0.07
N VAL A 216 41.27 -7.84 0.04
CA VAL A 216 41.13 -9.09 0.80
C VAL A 216 41.67 -10.25 -0.03
N PRO A 217 42.80 -10.88 0.35
CA PRO A 217 43.41 -11.95 -0.44
C PRO A 217 42.77 -13.31 -0.09
N LEU A 218 41.51 -13.52 -0.48
CA LEU A 218 40.85 -14.81 -0.26
C LEU A 218 41.53 -15.93 -1.05
N ILE A 219 41.52 -17.14 -0.49
CA ILE A 219 42.17 -18.32 -1.05
C ILE A 219 41.11 -19.17 -1.77
N PRO A 220 41.22 -19.40 -3.09
CA PRO A 220 40.35 -20.33 -3.80
C PRO A 220 40.47 -21.74 -3.24
N GLY A 221 39.34 -22.38 -2.88
CA GLY A 221 39.34 -23.68 -2.20
C GLY A 221 39.80 -23.65 -0.74
N GLY A 222 40.10 -22.46 -0.19
CA GLY A 222 40.31 -22.28 1.24
C GLY A 222 39.02 -22.53 2.03
N THR A 223 39.16 -22.94 3.29
CA THR A 223 38.01 -23.17 4.17
C THR A 223 37.33 -21.86 4.57
N ALA A 224 36.04 -21.93 4.91
CA ALA A 224 35.27 -20.78 5.38
C ALA A 224 35.96 -20.02 6.53
N ALA A 225 36.48 -20.73 7.53
CA ALA A 225 37.18 -20.15 8.67
C ALA A 225 38.50 -19.45 8.27
N GLN A 226 39.27 -20.01 7.33
CA GLN A 226 40.50 -19.41 6.84
C GLN A 226 40.23 -18.08 6.13
N ASN A 227 39.28 -18.08 5.20
CA ASN A 227 38.90 -16.90 4.43
C ASN A 227 38.26 -15.81 5.32
N ALA A 228 37.48 -16.21 6.34
CA ALA A 228 36.98 -15.30 7.35
C ALA A 228 38.11 -14.64 8.16
N ALA A 229 39.09 -15.42 8.65
CA ALA A 229 40.23 -14.89 9.39
C ALA A 229 41.05 -13.89 8.57
N ILE A 230 41.26 -14.15 7.27
CA ILE A 230 41.92 -13.22 6.35
C ILE A 230 41.13 -11.92 6.22
N ALA A 231 39.82 -12.00 5.95
CA ALA A 231 38.96 -10.82 5.85
C ALA A 231 38.94 -10.01 7.15
N SER A 232 38.78 -10.68 8.30
CA SER A 232 38.83 -10.07 9.63
C SER A 232 40.16 -9.33 9.86
N ALA A 233 41.29 -9.93 9.50
CA ALA A 233 42.61 -9.32 9.65
C ALA A 233 42.75 -8.06 8.80
N VAL A 234 42.26 -8.08 7.55
CA VAL A 234 42.28 -6.91 6.66
C VAL A 234 41.39 -5.78 7.21
N HIS A 235 40.17 -6.10 7.66
CA HIS A 235 39.26 -5.13 8.27
C HIS A 235 39.85 -4.53 9.56
N ALA A 236 40.49 -5.35 10.39
CA ALA A 236 41.16 -4.92 11.61
C ALA A 236 42.39 -4.04 11.33
N ALA A 237 43.14 -4.32 10.26
CA ALA A 237 44.31 -3.54 9.86
C ALA A 237 43.96 -2.22 9.16
N ALA A 238 42.84 -2.16 8.45
CA ALA A 238 42.43 -0.97 7.72
C ALA A 238 42.13 0.22 8.66
N PRO A 239 42.70 1.41 8.41
CA PRO A 239 42.33 2.64 9.11
C PRO A 239 40.86 3.01 8.92
N ASP A 240 40.32 3.78 9.86
CA ASP A 240 38.99 4.38 9.73
C ASP A 240 38.90 5.22 8.44
N GLY A 241 37.77 5.14 7.73
CA GLY A 241 37.54 5.76 6.43
C GLY A 241 38.05 4.98 5.21
N SER A 242 38.70 3.83 5.39
CA SER A 242 39.30 3.07 4.28
C SER A 242 38.27 2.32 3.42
N ARG A 243 38.67 2.01 2.17
CA ARG A 243 37.93 1.10 1.28
C ARG A 243 38.54 -0.30 1.33
N ILE A 244 37.70 -1.31 1.51
CA ILE A 244 38.07 -2.73 1.45
C ILE A 244 37.52 -3.33 0.15
N GLU A 245 38.39 -3.89 -0.69
CA GLU A 245 38.00 -4.57 -1.92
C GLU A 245 38.13 -6.08 -1.78
N TYR A 246 37.04 -6.80 -2.00
CA TYR A 246 37.05 -8.25 -2.14
C TYR A 246 37.46 -8.67 -3.56
N PRO A 247 37.89 -9.93 -3.77
CA PRO A 247 38.33 -10.40 -5.09
C PRO A 247 37.26 -10.24 -6.17
N ARG A 248 37.70 -9.84 -7.37
CA ARG A 248 36.86 -9.61 -8.57
C ARG A 248 37.23 -10.51 -9.74
N ASP A 249 37.82 -11.66 -9.46
CA ASP A 249 38.38 -12.58 -10.46
C ASP A 249 37.37 -13.61 -10.99
N GLY A 250 36.11 -13.53 -10.54
CA GLY A 250 35.03 -14.43 -10.94
C GLY A 250 35.06 -15.79 -10.26
N LEU A 251 36.05 -16.06 -9.39
CA LEU A 251 36.11 -17.26 -8.58
C LEU A 251 35.08 -17.20 -7.45
N THR A 252 34.73 -18.37 -6.91
CA THR A 252 33.81 -18.51 -5.78
C THR A 252 34.60 -18.94 -4.55
N TYR A 253 34.34 -18.27 -3.42
CA TYR A 253 35.07 -18.50 -2.18
C TYR A 253 34.13 -18.92 -1.06
N ASP A 254 34.48 -19.97 -0.34
CA ASP A 254 33.86 -20.29 0.94
C ASP A 254 34.33 -19.29 2.00
N ILE A 255 33.41 -18.70 2.76
CA ILE A 255 33.72 -17.72 3.81
C ILE A 255 32.84 -17.92 5.03
N GLY A 256 33.43 -17.77 6.22
CA GLY A 256 32.72 -17.75 7.50
C GLY A 256 32.24 -16.34 7.85
N SER A 257 31.98 -16.10 9.13
CA SER A 257 31.59 -14.77 9.61
C SER A 257 32.82 -13.88 9.78
N VAL A 258 32.81 -12.67 9.21
CA VAL A 258 33.88 -11.70 9.42
C VAL A 258 33.71 -11.08 10.79
N ASP A 259 34.82 -10.90 11.51
CA ASP A 259 34.78 -10.35 12.85
C ASP A 259 34.20 -8.94 12.86
N HIS A 260 33.53 -8.66 13.98
CA HIS A 260 32.89 -7.39 14.25
C HIS A 260 33.90 -6.24 14.10
N ILE A 261 33.49 -5.20 13.39
CA ILE A 261 34.29 -4.00 13.13
C ILE A 261 33.76 -2.86 14.01
N PRO A 262 34.16 -2.76 15.30
CA PRO A 262 33.67 -1.72 16.19
C PRO A 262 34.28 -0.37 15.84
N GLY A 263 33.42 0.64 15.65
CA GLY A 263 33.81 2.05 15.63
C GLY A 263 34.67 2.48 14.44
N LYS A 264 34.75 1.67 13.36
CA LYS A 264 35.38 2.07 12.09
C LYS A 264 34.34 2.18 10.99
N THR A 265 34.30 3.32 10.35
CA THR A 265 33.57 3.59 9.12
C THR A 265 34.40 3.05 7.95
N LEU A 266 33.92 2.00 7.29
CA LEU A 266 34.58 1.43 6.12
C LEU A 266 33.66 1.44 4.91
N VAL A 267 34.26 1.45 3.72
CA VAL A 267 33.59 1.13 2.46
C VAL A 267 33.96 -0.29 2.06
N VAL A 268 33.05 -1.24 2.25
CA VAL A 268 33.25 -2.64 1.85
C VAL A 268 32.72 -2.83 0.44
N ASP A 269 33.60 -3.18 -0.49
CA ASP A 269 33.28 -3.35 -1.90
C ASP A 269 33.39 -4.81 -2.32
N LEU A 270 32.24 -5.36 -2.67
CA LEU A 270 31.99 -6.74 -3.08
C LEU A 270 31.73 -6.84 -4.60
N THR A 271 31.96 -5.78 -5.37
CA THR A 271 31.70 -5.75 -6.81
C THR A 271 32.42 -6.90 -7.51
N GLY A 272 31.68 -7.76 -8.22
CA GLY A 272 32.27 -8.92 -8.93
C GLY A 272 32.67 -10.10 -8.04
N THR A 273 32.49 -10.01 -6.72
CA THR A 273 32.85 -11.06 -5.76
C THR A 273 31.75 -12.12 -5.66
N ARG A 274 32.15 -13.40 -5.60
CA ARG A 274 31.22 -14.53 -5.40
C ARG A 274 31.58 -15.28 -4.11
N LEU A 275 30.67 -15.30 -3.15
CA LEU A 275 30.88 -15.89 -1.82
C LEU A 275 29.86 -17.01 -1.55
N ILE A 276 30.34 -18.12 -1.00
CA ILE A 276 29.51 -19.12 -0.33
C ILE A 276 29.73 -18.94 1.17
N TRP A 277 28.73 -18.39 1.84
CA TRP A 277 28.80 -18.08 3.25
C TRP A 277 28.30 -19.24 4.12
N HIS A 278 29.10 -19.60 5.12
CA HIS A 278 28.80 -20.64 6.11
C HIS A 278 28.54 -19.98 7.46
N SER A 279 27.28 -19.97 7.91
CA SER A 279 26.96 -19.43 9.23
C SER A 279 27.58 -20.29 10.33
N GLU A 280 28.19 -19.67 11.35
CA GLU A 280 28.86 -20.39 12.43
C GLU A 280 27.91 -20.70 13.60
N GLY A 281 27.65 -21.99 13.84
CA GLY A 281 26.95 -22.48 15.03
C GLY A 281 25.42 -22.31 15.03
N PRO A 282 24.72 -22.84 16.06
CA PRO A 282 23.24 -22.92 16.10
C PRO A 282 22.53 -21.57 16.25
N LEU A 283 23.24 -20.52 16.67
CA LEU A 283 22.70 -19.15 16.77
C LEU A 283 23.15 -18.24 15.61
N GLY A 284 24.21 -18.61 14.89
CA GLY A 284 24.79 -17.80 13.80
C GLY A 284 25.41 -16.46 14.26
N ARG A 285 26.24 -15.88 13.39
CA ARG A 285 26.73 -14.50 13.44
C ARG A 285 26.52 -13.88 12.07
N PRO A 286 26.53 -12.55 11.90
CA PRO A 286 26.44 -11.99 10.56
C PRO A 286 27.67 -12.30 9.71
N PHE A 287 27.54 -12.39 8.37
CA PHE A 287 28.72 -12.39 7.49
C PHE A 287 29.53 -11.11 7.68
N LEU A 288 28.85 -9.96 7.60
CA LEU A 288 29.46 -8.65 7.82
C LEU A 288 28.70 -7.91 8.92
N HIS A 289 29.42 -7.52 9.99
CA HIS A 289 28.86 -6.76 11.10
C HIS A 289 29.68 -5.49 11.39
N MET A 290 29.04 -4.34 11.21
CA MET A 290 29.61 -3.01 11.48
C MET A 290 28.79 -2.29 12.55
N ALA A 291 29.41 -1.87 13.65
CA ALA A 291 28.70 -1.17 14.72
C ALA A 291 29.40 0.11 15.20
N GLY A 292 28.63 1.16 15.41
CA GLY A 292 29.06 2.35 16.14
C GLY A 292 29.07 2.13 17.65
N THR A 293 29.61 3.07 18.43
CA THR A 293 29.58 2.98 19.89
C THR A 293 28.32 3.60 20.49
N GLN A 294 27.98 3.16 21.71
CA GLN A 294 26.91 3.74 22.51
C GLN A 294 27.40 4.00 23.93
N GLY A 295 26.95 5.11 24.53
CA GLY A 295 27.12 5.37 25.95
C GLY A 295 25.97 4.80 26.78
N ALA A 296 26.00 5.08 28.08
CA ALA A 296 24.95 4.66 29.01
C ALA A 296 23.62 5.39 28.72
N SER A 297 22.51 4.69 28.89
CA SER A 297 21.17 5.29 28.82
C SER A 297 20.99 6.28 29.97
N LEU A 298 20.57 7.50 29.65
CA LEU A 298 20.30 8.57 30.60
C LEU A 298 18.79 8.76 30.75
N THR A 299 18.31 8.93 31.98
CA THR A 299 16.89 9.08 32.27
C THR A 299 16.42 10.52 32.02
N LEU A 300 15.23 10.68 31.45
CA LEU A 300 14.57 11.97 31.24
C LEU A 300 13.39 12.11 32.23
N THR A 301 12.97 13.34 32.55
CA THR A 301 11.80 13.57 33.42
C THR A 301 10.47 13.36 32.70
N ALA A 302 10.29 14.03 31.55
CA ALA A 302 9.27 13.81 30.53
C ALA A 302 9.62 14.71 29.34
N CYS A 303 9.21 14.34 28.13
CA CYS A 303 9.43 15.14 26.93
C CYS A 303 8.12 15.29 26.16
N THR A 304 7.84 16.47 25.63
CA THR A 304 6.60 16.76 24.89
C THR A 304 6.88 16.82 23.40
N GLU A 305 5.98 16.26 22.59
CA GLU A 305 6.00 16.41 21.14
C GLU A 305 6.07 17.89 20.74
N GLY A 306 6.86 18.22 19.72
CA GLY A 306 7.10 19.58 19.23
C GLY A 306 8.12 20.39 20.04
N SER A 307 8.53 19.94 21.24
CA SER A 307 9.61 20.56 22.01
C SER A 307 10.95 20.40 21.28
N ARG A 308 11.88 21.35 21.44
CA ARG A 308 13.30 21.19 21.04
C ARG A 308 14.23 20.92 22.20
N THR A 309 13.69 20.78 23.40
CA THR A 309 14.48 20.59 24.61
C THR A 309 14.01 19.36 25.37
N VAL A 310 14.97 18.60 25.88
CA VAL A 310 14.74 17.54 26.87
C VAL A 310 15.46 17.90 28.16
N THR A 311 14.95 17.38 29.27
CA THR A 311 15.55 17.61 30.60
C THR A 311 15.97 16.27 31.18
N LEU A 312 17.26 16.14 31.47
CA LEU A 312 17.83 15.00 32.19
C LEU A 312 17.26 14.97 33.62
N ALA A 313 16.99 13.77 34.14
CA ALA A 313 16.55 13.60 35.52
C ALA A 313 17.63 14.03 36.53
N THR A 314 18.91 13.87 36.17
CA THR A 314 20.06 14.27 36.97
C THR A 314 20.95 15.21 36.18
N ALA A 315 21.19 16.43 36.67
CA ALA A 315 22.00 17.42 35.96
C ALA A 315 23.46 16.97 35.70
N GLY A 316 24.02 16.14 36.59
CA GLY A 316 25.38 15.59 36.44
C GLY A 316 25.55 14.69 35.22
N ASP A 317 24.47 14.08 34.73
CA ASP A 317 24.51 13.19 33.56
C ASP A 317 24.86 13.94 32.26
N ALA A 318 24.70 15.28 32.26
CA ALA A 318 25.09 16.13 31.14
C ALA A 318 26.60 16.06 30.83
N ALA A 319 27.43 15.64 31.79
CA ALA A 319 28.87 15.46 31.58
C ALA A 319 29.22 14.36 30.56
N ALA A 320 28.29 13.44 30.29
CA ALA A 320 28.44 12.40 29.27
C ALA A 320 28.09 12.87 27.85
N LEU A 321 27.67 14.12 27.68
CA LEU A 321 27.13 14.69 26.45
C LEU A 321 28.02 15.82 25.92
N SER A 322 27.99 16.07 24.62
CA SER A 322 28.64 17.22 23.98
C SER A 322 27.80 17.81 22.85
N VAL A 323 28.02 19.08 22.53
CA VAL A 323 27.38 19.73 21.37
C VAL A 323 27.85 19.04 20.09
N GLY A 324 26.93 18.77 19.17
CA GLY A 324 27.15 18.01 17.94
C GLY A 324 27.02 16.49 18.10
N MET A 325 26.91 15.99 19.33
CA MET A 325 26.75 14.56 19.58
C MET A 325 25.40 14.06 19.06
N TRP A 326 25.43 12.89 18.40
CA TRP A 326 24.23 12.16 18.06
C TRP A 326 23.65 11.46 19.29
N VAL A 327 22.36 11.58 19.46
CA VAL A 327 21.62 10.98 20.57
C VAL A 327 20.35 10.32 20.07
N ARG A 328 19.92 9.32 20.84
CA ARG A 328 18.73 8.52 20.55
C ARG A 328 17.74 8.72 21.69
N LEU A 329 16.54 9.16 21.36
CA LEU A 329 15.46 9.32 22.33
C LEU A 329 14.57 8.09 22.28
N GLY A 330 14.23 7.54 23.44
CA GLY A 330 13.32 6.41 23.54
C GLY A 330 12.35 6.50 24.71
N ASP A 331 11.21 5.81 24.60
CA ASP A 331 10.21 5.67 25.67
C ASP A 331 9.86 4.20 25.85
N LYS A 332 10.14 3.61 27.01
CA LYS A 332 9.76 2.20 27.26
C LYS A 332 8.30 2.12 27.66
N TYR A 333 7.48 1.43 26.86
CA TYR A 333 6.10 1.09 27.23
C TYR A 333 5.84 -0.40 27.05
N THR A 334 5.00 -0.96 27.92
CA THR A 334 4.67 -2.40 27.89
C THR A 334 3.78 -2.72 26.69
N THR A 335 4.21 -3.65 25.84
CA THR A 335 3.34 -4.27 24.82
C THR A 335 3.24 -5.77 25.02
N TRP A 336 2.13 -6.33 24.55
CA TRP A 336 1.91 -7.78 24.60
C TRP A 336 2.67 -8.43 23.45
N ALA A 337 3.40 -9.51 23.75
CA ALA A 337 4.25 -10.19 22.78
C ALA A 337 3.43 -10.89 21.67
N TRP A 338 4.09 -11.08 20.53
CA TRP A 338 3.59 -11.45 19.19
C TRP A 338 2.75 -12.74 19.07
N ASP A 339 2.67 -13.58 20.11
CA ASP A 339 2.17 -14.96 20.02
C ASP A 339 1.24 -15.35 21.18
N ASN A 340 0.09 -14.70 21.40
CA ASN A 340 -0.99 -15.32 22.20
C ASN A 340 -2.36 -14.65 21.99
N PRO A 341 -3.12 -15.05 20.97
CA PRO A 341 -4.49 -14.58 20.77
C PRO A 341 -5.50 -15.15 21.80
N ASP A 342 -5.11 -16.11 22.64
CA ASP A 342 -5.99 -16.83 23.58
C ASP A 342 -5.59 -16.71 25.07
N GLY A 343 -4.47 -16.05 25.39
CA GLY A 343 -4.02 -15.88 26.79
C GLY A 343 -3.62 -17.19 27.50
N THR A 344 -3.63 -18.33 26.82
CA THR A 344 -3.19 -19.61 27.39
C THR A 344 -1.76 -19.90 26.96
N VAL A 345 -0.80 -19.57 27.83
CA VAL A 345 0.57 -20.06 27.69
C VAL A 345 0.53 -21.60 27.65
N PRO A 346 0.95 -22.27 26.56
CA PRO A 346 1.12 -23.71 26.59
C PRO A 346 2.17 -24.04 27.65
N ALA A 347 1.84 -24.96 28.55
CA ALA A 347 2.61 -25.28 29.78
C ALA A 347 4.06 -25.78 29.59
N GLY A 348 4.65 -25.66 28.39
CA GLY A 348 6.08 -25.86 28.11
C GLY A 348 6.84 -24.61 27.67
N ARG A 349 6.17 -23.44 27.54
CA ARG A 349 6.80 -22.13 27.23
C ARG A 349 6.69 -21.15 28.39
N ALA A 350 6.49 -21.65 29.62
CA ALA A 350 6.35 -20.86 30.85
C ALA A 350 7.65 -20.14 31.32
N GLY A 351 8.63 -19.96 30.43
CA GLY A 351 9.82 -19.13 30.64
C GLY A 351 9.91 -17.90 29.71
N VAL A 352 9.00 -17.75 28.75
CA VAL A 352 8.92 -16.56 27.87
C VAL A 352 7.71 -15.71 28.26
N GLY A 353 7.62 -15.39 29.54
CA GLY A 353 6.67 -14.43 30.10
C GLY A 353 7.20 -13.00 30.05
N SER A 354 7.78 -12.57 28.94
CA SER A 354 8.25 -11.18 28.81
C SER A 354 7.17 -10.33 28.18
N SER A 355 6.54 -9.50 29.00
CA SER A 355 6.27 -8.12 28.60
C SER A 355 7.50 -7.58 27.85
N SER A 356 7.44 -7.48 26.53
CA SER A 356 8.48 -6.78 25.79
C SER A 356 8.17 -5.30 25.92
N TYR A 357 9.04 -4.54 26.59
CA TYR A 357 9.00 -3.09 26.45
C TYR A 357 9.29 -2.78 25.00
N THR A 358 8.35 -2.12 24.32
CA THR A 358 8.60 -1.52 23.01
C THR A 358 8.96 -0.08 23.22
N ASP A 359 9.93 0.37 22.43
CA ASP A 359 10.51 1.69 22.52
C ASP A 359 10.00 2.50 21.32
N ARG A 360 9.38 3.65 21.56
CA ARG A 360 9.39 4.71 20.53
C ARG A 360 10.84 5.12 20.33
N TYR A 361 11.25 5.48 19.13
CA TYR A 361 12.67 5.70 18.87
C TYR A 361 12.92 6.77 17.81
N GLU A 362 13.69 7.81 18.14
CA GLU A 362 14.24 8.73 17.14
C GLU A 362 15.70 9.09 17.40
N TRP A 363 16.39 9.37 16.30
CA TRP A 363 17.71 9.97 16.27
C TRP A 363 17.64 11.49 16.11
N THR A 364 18.52 12.20 16.82
CA THR A 364 18.71 13.65 16.70
C THR A 364 20.14 14.04 17.14
N GLN A 365 20.50 15.31 16.98
CA GLN A 365 21.78 15.86 17.45
C GLN A 365 21.57 16.90 18.55
N ILE A 366 22.54 17.01 19.46
CA ILE A 366 22.59 18.07 20.46
C ILE A 366 23.11 19.36 19.83
N THR A 367 22.38 20.47 20.02
CA THR A 367 22.81 21.81 19.59
C THR A 367 23.28 22.70 20.74
N ALA A 368 22.77 22.47 21.97
CA ALA A 368 23.21 23.20 23.16
C ALA A 368 22.98 22.37 24.43
N ILE A 369 23.80 22.62 25.46
CA ILE A 369 23.70 21.99 26.78
C ILE A 369 23.73 23.11 27.82
N SER A 370 22.72 23.18 28.69
CA SER A 370 22.63 24.14 29.79
C SER A 370 22.15 23.45 31.05
N GLY A 371 23.09 23.04 31.91
CA GLY A 371 22.77 22.22 33.09
C GLY A 371 22.12 20.89 32.67
N ALA A 372 20.94 20.58 33.23
CA ALA A 372 20.17 19.38 32.88
C ALA A 372 19.42 19.50 31.54
N THR A 373 19.33 20.70 30.96
CA THR A 373 18.53 20.94 29.74
C THR A 373 19.40 20.77 28.50
N ILE A 374 18.97 19.87 27.62
CA ILE A 374 19.62 19.53 26.36
C ILE A 374 18.74 20.05 25.22
N THR A 375 19.30 20.89 24.35
CA THR A 375 18.63 21.39 23.15
C THR A 375 19.00 20.50 21.97
N LEU A 376 18.00 20.13 21.18
CA LEU A 376 18.08 19.19 20.07
C LEU A 376 17.97 19.92 18.72
N ALA A 377 18.54 19.33 17.67
CA ALA A 377 18.58 19.89 16.32
C ALA A 377 17.19 19.95 15.65
N LYS A 378 16.32 18.97 15.96
CA LYS A 378 14.94 18.92 15.50
C LYS A 378 13.96 18.88 16.68
N PRO A 379 12.71 19.33 16.48
CA PRO A 379 11.64 19.07 17.43
C PRO A 379 11.46 17.56 17.67
N ILE A 380 11.06 17.21 18.89
CA ILE A 380 10.74 15.87 19.34
C ILE A 380 9.44 15.41 18.67
N GLU A 381 9.39 14.17 18.20
CA GLU A 381 8.29 13.69 17.35
C GLU A 381 7.22 12.92 18.11
N TRP A 382 7.47 12.59 19.37
CA TRP A 382 6.45 12.01 20.25
C TRP A 382 6.50 12.67 21.61
N SER A 383 5.40 12.55 22.35
CA SER A 383 5.48 12.74 23.79
C SER A 383 6.08 11.48 24.42
N TYR A 384 7.17 11.63 25.16
CA TYR A 384 7.87 10.57 25.88
C TYR A 384 7.54 10.71 27.37
N SER A 385 6.71 9.83 27.91
CA SER A 385 6.07 10.04 29.22
C SER A 385 6.01 8.82 30.14
N VAL A 386 6.37 7.61 29.68
CA VAL A 386 6.26 6.39 30.50
C VAL A 386 7.58 6.09 31.21
N THR A 387 8.65 5.87 30.46
CA THR A 387 10.02 5.71 30.93
C THR A 387 10.94 6.31 29.86
N PRO A 388 10.97 7.65 29.77
CA PRO A 388 11.67 8.36 28.72
C PRO A 388 13.19 8.35 28.99
N TYR A 389 13.97 8.13 27.94
CA TYR A 389 15.42 8.02 28.04
C TYR A 389 16.13 8.63 26.81
N LEU A 390 17.40 8.96 27.01
CA LEU A 390 18.32 9.42 25.99
C LEU A 390 19.57 8.52 26.00
N ILE A 391 19.95 7.97 24.84
CA ILE A 391 21.20 7.21 24.70
C ILE A 391 22.19 8.00 23.84
N PRO A 392 23.33 8.43 24.40
CA PRO A 392 24.37 9.05 23.61
C PRO A 392 25.05 8.05 22.67
N SER A 393 25.39 8.51 21.47
CA SER A 393 26.26 7.79 20.54
C SER A 393 27.53 8.63 20.33
N PRO A 394 28.59 8.39 21.13
CA PRO A 394 29.80 9.22 21.09
C PRO A 394 30.59 9.06 19.78
N THR A 395 30.65 7.84 19.25
CA THR A 395 31.29 7.54 17.96
C THR A 395 30.37 6.65 17.10
N PRO A 396 29.32 7.23 16.49
CA PRO A 396 28.52 6.51 15.49
C PRO A 396 29.39 6.23 14.25
N LEU A 397 29.04 5.20 13.48
CA LEU A 397 29.64 5.02 12.16
C LEU A 397 29.09 6.09 11.21
N ASN A 398 29.96 6.93 10.65
CA ASN A 398 29.53 8.05 9.81
C ASN A 398 29.67 7.69 8.34
N SER A 399 28.57 7.29 7.71
CA SER A 399 28.48 6.86 6.31
C SER A 399 29.24 5.57 5.95
N PRO A 400 29.11 4.46 6.72
CA PRO A 400 29.67 3.18 6.30
C PRO A 400 28.94 2.69 5.04
N GLN A 401 29.65 1.99 4.15
CA GLN A 401 29.08 1.54 2.88
C GLN A 401 29.37 0.07 2.63
N VAL A 402 28.39 -0.65 2.09
CA VAL A 402 28.57 -1.98 1.48
C VAL A 402 28.09 -1.89 0.05
N ILE A 403 29.03 -1.97 -0.88
CA ILE A 403 28.77 -1.79 -2.31
C ILE A 403 28.93 -3.13 -2.98
N GLY A 404 27.89 -3.56 -3.67
CA GLY A 404 27.93 -4.58 -4.71
C GLY A 404 27.75 -3.96 -6.08
N GLY A 405 27.93 -4.80 -7.09
CA GLY A 405 27.72 -4.42 -8.48
C GLY A 405 27.57 -5.65 -9.36
N ALA A 406 27.82 -5.47 -10.65
CA ALA A 406 27.76 -6.57 -11.60
C ALA A 406 28.68 -7.73 -11.16
N GLY A 407 28.13 -8.94 -11.11
CA GLY A 407 28.85 -10.15 -10.72
C GLY A 407 28.96 -10.41 -9.22
N THR A 408 28.46 -9.51 -8.35
CA THR A 408 28.38 -9.77 -6.91
C THR A 408 27.32 -10.84 -6.61
N LEU A 409 27.69 -11.90 -5.89
CA LEU A 409 26.77 -12.94 -5.42
C LEU A 409 27.20 -13.46 -4.05
N ILE A 410 26.28 -13.47 -3.08
CA ILE A 410 26.50 -14.15 -1.79
C ILE A 410 25.45 -15.25 -1.65
N ARG A 411 25.88 -16.48 -1.39
CA ARG A 411 25.00 -17.62 -1.14
C ARG A 411 25.20 -18.13 0.28
N GLU A 412 24.17 -18.15 1.12
CA GLU A 412 24.24 -18.85 2.40
C GLU A 412 24.07 -20.36 2.17
N VAL A 413 24.88 -21.17 2.83
CA VAL A 413 24.65 -22.62 2.95
C VAL A 413 23.58 -22.84 4.01
N ASP A 414 22.48 -23.57 3.69
CA ASP A 414 21.36 -23.79 4.63
C ASP A 414 21.90 -24.26 5.99
N PRO A 415 21.79 -23.43 7.04
CA PRO A 415 22.38 -23.72 8.34
C PRO A 415 21.61 -24.81 9.11
N GLY A 416 20.54 -25.37 8.52
CA GLY A 416 19.76 -26.43 9.13
C GLY A 416 18.63 -25.90 10.02
N GLY A 417 17.96 -26.82 10.72
CA GLY A 417 16.77 -26.50 11.54
C GLY A 417 17.05 -26.00 12.95
N GLY A 418 18.33 -25.85 13.31
CA GLY A 418 18.78 -25.51 14.66
C GLY A 418 18.53 -24.06 15.07
N ALA A 419 18.26 -23.15 14.12
CA ALA A 419 17.93 -21.76 14.42
C ALA A 419 16.43 -21.58 14.72
N ARG A 420 16.01 -21.99 15.92
CA ARG A 420 14.75 -21.59 16.58
C ARG A 420 15.16 -21.22 18.01
N VAL A 421 14.80 -20.09 18.64
CA VAL A 421 13.51 -19.41 18.78
C VAL A 421 13.81 -17.98 19.30
N GLY A 422 13.33 -16.93 18.64
CA GLY A 422 13.26 -15.57 19.22
C GLY A 422 13.50 -14.44 18.21
N PRO A 423 13.08 -13.19 18.51
CA PRO A 423 13.44 -12.01 17.74
C PRO A 423 14.93 -11.69 17.95
N LEU A 424 15.80 -12.50 17.37
CA LEU A 424 17.25 -12.27 17.39
C LEU A 424 17.55 -11.15 16.39
N VAL A 425 17.60 -9.92 16.88
CA VAL A 425 18.03 -8.71 16.14
C VAL A 425 19.44 -8.26 16.56
N GLY A 426 20.19 -9.17 17.20
CA GLY A 426 21.49 -8.88 17.80
C GLY A 426 22.66 -9.44 17.00
N THR A 427 23.85 -9.32 17.57
CA THR A 427 25.12 -9.84 17.03
C THR A 427 25.20 -11.37 16.93
N GLN A 428 24.19 -12.07 17.46
CA GLN A 428 24.08 -13.53 17.55
C GLN A 428 22.96 -14.07 16.65
N ALA A 429 22.86 -13.54 15.43
CA ALA A 429 21.92 -14.01 14.42
C ALA A 429 22.63 -14.11 13.05
N PRO A 430 22.27 -15.09 12.20
CA PRO A 430 22.85 -15.26 10.88
C PRO A 430 22.25 -14.25 9.87
N HIS A 431 22.56 -12.96 10.06
CA HIS A 431 22.29 -11.93 9.04
C HIS A 431 23.37 -11.98 7.95
N ILE A 432 23.08 -11.62 6.69
CA ILE A 432 24.19 -11.47 5.73
C ILE A 432 24.96 -10.18 6.04
N ILE A 433 24.24 -9.05 6.04
CA ILE A 433 24.82 -7.73 6.35
C ILE A 433 24.06 -7.14 7.55
N HIS A 434 24.80 -6.80 8.60
CA HIS A 434 24.26 -6.11 9.77
C HIS A 434 25.05 -4.82 10.01
N ILE A 435 24.37 -3.67 9.91
CA ILE A 435 24.93 -2.38 10.28
C ILE A 435 24.10 -1.80 11.42
N GLU A 436 24.77 -1.38 12.48
CA GLU A 436 24.09 -0.79 13.63
C GLU A 436 24.76 0.49 14.13
N ARG A 437 23.97 1.37 14.74
CA ARG A 437 24.48 2.61 15.38
C ARG A 437 25.24 3.49 14.40
N ALA A 438 24.67 3.67 13.21
CA ALA A 438 25.28 4.38 12.10
C ALA A 438 24.45 5.61 11.69
N VAL A 439 25.14 6.59 11.11
CA VAL A 439 24.56 7.77 10.46
C VAL A 439 24.83 7.62 8.98
N THR A 440 23.80 7.76 8.16
CA THR A 440 23.81 7.66 6.69
C THR A 440 24.48 6.38 6.13
N PRO A 441 24.25 5.18 6.68
CA PRO A 441 24.84 3.96 6.12
C PRO A 441 24.23 3.62 4.76
N ARG A 442 25.02 3.01 3.88
CA ARG A 442 24.59 2.60 2.53
C ARG A 442 24.84 1.12 2.26
N VAL A 443 23.85 0.42 1.70
CA VAL A 443 24.01 -0.96 1.22
C VAL A 443 23.40 -1.06 -0.17
N GLU A 444 24.20 -1.29 -1.20
CA GLU A 444 23.74 -1.15 -2.59
C GLU A 444 24.22 -2.32 -3.47
N GLY A 445 23.41 -2.77 -4.43
CA GLY A 445 23.87 -3.61 -5.54
C GLY A 445 24.26 -5.06 -5.20
N ILE A 446 23.69 -5.64 -4.14
CA ILE A 446 24.02 -7.01 -3.68
C ILE A 446 23.03 -8.03 -4.26
N THR A 447 23.55 -9.13 -4.83
CA THR A 447 22.71 -10.29 -5.20
C THR A 447 22.91 -11.43 -4.21
N LEU A 448 21.81 -12.04 -3.77
CA LEU A 448 21.75 -13.04 -2.71
C LEU A 448 20.97 -14.28 -3.16
N ASP A 449 21.44 -15.46 -2.75
CA ASP A 449 20.76 -16.74 -3.01
C ASP A 449 20.77 -17.61 -1.74
N GLY A 450 19.60 -17.81 -1.14
CA GLY A 450 19.51 -18.51 0.16
C GLY A 450 19.96 -17.63 1.32
N TRP A 451 19.07 -17.43 2.30
CA TRP A 451 19.41 -16.93 3.63
C TRP A 451 18.36 -17.30 4.67
N GLN A 452 18.74 -17.43 5.94
CA GLN A 452 17.79 -17.86 6.98
C GLN A 452 17.09 -16.69 7.70
N MET A 453 17.83 -15.66 8.12
CA MET A 453 17.29 -14.55 8.93
C MET A 453 17.01 -13.30 8.09
N HIS A 454 17.91 -12.33 8.11
CA HIS A 454 17.78 -11.07 7.38
C HIS A 454 18.94 -10.96 6.41
N ALA A 455 18.66 -10.67 5.14
CA ALA A 455 19.71 -10.38 4.18
C ALA A 455 20.44 -9.08 4.55
N VAL A 456 19.68 -7.99 4.74
CA VAL A 456 20.21 -6.72 5.25
C VAL A 456 19.44 -6.31 6.49
N CYS A 457 20.15 -6.10 7.60
CA CYS A 457 19.60 -5.57 8.84
C CYS A 457 20.28 -4.23 9.14
N ILE A 458 19.51 -3.15 9.16
CA ILE A 458 19.95 -1.85 9.64
C ILE A 458 19.28 -1.58 10.97
N HIS A 459 20.07 -1.47 12.02
CA HIS A 459 19.60 -1.35 13.40
C HIS A 459 20.02 -0.02 14.01
N GLU A 460 19.13 0.64 14.74
CA GLU A 460 19.42 1.86 15.51
C GLU A 460 20.24 2.87 14.71
N SER A 461 19.74 3.35 13.57
CA SER A 461 20.53 4.19 12.65
C SER A 461 19.73 5.37 12.10
N TYR A 462 20.44 6.41 11.65
CA TYR A 462 19.87 7.61 11.03
C TYR A 462 20.12 7.64 9.53
N ASP A 463 19.09 7.94 8.73
CA ASP A 463 19.11 8.16 7.28
C ASP A 463 19.76 7.03 6.45
N PRO A 464 19.51 5.73 6.74
CA PRO A 464 20.08 4.64 5.96
C PRO A 464 19.47 4.55 4.56
N PHE A 465 20.28 4.16 3.58
CA PHE A 465 19.84 3.92 2.21
C PHE A 465 20.24 2.51 1.76
N VAL A 466 19.24 1.68 1.46
CA VAL A 466 19.44 0.31 0.96
C VAL A 466 18.87 0.23 -0.44
N ALA A 467 19.66 -0.16 -1.44
CA ALA A 467 19.21 -0.14 -2.81
C ALA A 467 19.66 -1.33 -3.65
N GLN A 468 18.86 -1.70 -4.65
CA GLN A 468 19.23 -2.71 -5.65
C GLN A 468 19.68 -4.04 -5.03
N ILE A 469 19.02 -4.45 -3.95
CA ILE A 469 19.26 -5.75 -3.32
C ILE A 469 18.37 -6.78 -4.00
N ASN A 470 18.98 -7.83 -4.56
CA ASN A 470 18.28 -8.87 -5.31
C ASN A 470 18.43 -10.21 -4.60
N GLY A 471 17.37 -10.71 -3.95
CA GLY A 471 17.44 -11.93 -3.16
C GLY A 471 16.48 -13.02 -3.61
N THR A 472 16.93 -14.27 -3.72
CA THR A 472 16.05 -15.41 -4.03
C THR A 472 16.12 -16.53 -3.00
N ARG A 473 14.96 -17.15 -2.71
CA ARG A 473 14.82 -18.45 -2.01
C ARG A 473 15.41 -18.47 -0.58
N PRO A 474 14.92 -17.63 0.36
CA PRO A 474 15.32 -17.76 1.76
C PRO A 474 14.95 -19.12 2.33
N PHE A 475 15.69 -19.56 3.33
CA PHE A 475 15.48 -20.84 4.00
C PHE A 475 14.38 -20.74 5.04
N ARG A 476 13.41 -21.67 4.95
CA ARG A 476 12.36 -21.89 5.95
C ARG A 476 11.51 -20.65 6.31
N PRO A 477 11.14 -19.76 5.36
CA PRO A 477 10.34 -18.57 5.67
C PRO A 477 8.94 -18.90 6.25
N GLN A 478 8.48 -20.14 6.09
CA GLN A 478 7.20 -20.63 6.62
C GLN A 478 7.31 -21.34 7.99
N PHE A 479 8.53 -21.66 8.45
CA PHE A 479 8.78 -22.53 9.61
C PHE A 479 9.65 -21.89 10.69
N GLY A 480 9.63 -20.56 10.80
CA GLY A 480 10.34 -19.81 11.85
C GLY A 480 11.71 -19.25 11.46
N GLY A 481 12.20 -19.50 10.24
CA GLY A 481 13.23 -18.64 9.65
C GLY A 481 12.58 -17.30 9.27
N MET A 482 13.19 -16.16 9.63
CA MET A 482 12.59 -14.87 9.33
C MET A 482 12.53 -14.65 7.82
N GLY A 483 13.60 -14.96 7.07
CA GLY A 483 13.62 -14.86 5.61
C GLY A 483 13.26 -13.47 5.09
N TYR A 484 13.74 -12.42 5.75
CA TYR A 484 13.49 -11.02 5.36
C TYR A 484 14.58 -10.52 4.41
N LEU A 485 14.21 -9.76 3.37
CA LEU A 485 15.23 -9.13 2.52
C LEU A 485 15.89 -7.96 3.26
N VAL A 486 15.11 -6.97 3.66
CA VAL A 486 15.60 -5.80 4.41
C VAL A 486 14.79 -5.62 5.68
N ARG A 487 15.49 -5.46 6.81
CA ARG A 487 14.89 -5.03 8.08
C ARG A 487 15.46 -3.68 8.49
N LEU A 488 14.56 -2.73 8.70
CA LEU A 488 14.83 -1.46 9.36
C LEU A 488 14.28 -1.55 10.78
N ASP A 489 15.18 -1.51 11.76
CA ASP A 489 14.82 -1.61 13.18
C ASP A 489 15.35 -0.40 13.94
N ARG A 490 14.46 0.37 14.58
CA ARG A 490 14.80 1.62 15.29
C ARG A 490 15.52 2.63 14.41
N VAL A 491 15.05 2.75 13.17
CA VAL A 491 15.64 3.62 12.16
C VAL A 491 14.87 4.93 12.05
N THR A 492 15.60 6.03 11.90
CA THR A 492 15.04 7.33 11.51
C THR A 492 15.42 7.60 10.06
N ARG A 493 14.46 8.02 9.21
CA ARG A 493 14.70 8.42 7.81
C ARG A 493 15.29 7.33 6.89
N GLY A 494 14.98 6.06 7.14
CA GLY A 494 15.46 4.96 6.30
C GLY A 494 14.74 4.86 4.97
N HIS A 495 15.46 4.46 3.92
CA HIS A 495 14.87 4.27 2.60
C HIS A 495 15.37 2.99 1.91
N VAL A 496 14.44 2.18 1.40
CA VAL A 496 14.73 0.98 0.58
C VAL A 496 14.28 1.20 -0.86
N TRP A 497 15.17 1.07 -1.83
CA TRP A 497 14.90 1.43 -3.23
C TRP A 497 15.26 0.34 -4.25
N LYS A 498 14.41 0.12 -5.25
CA LYS A 498 14.70 -0.76 -6.41
C LYS A 498 15.23 -2.15 -6.08
N SER A 499 14.80 -2.71 -4.96
CA SER A 499 15.18 -4.06 -4.54
C SER A 499 14.16 -5.08 -5.04
N THR A 500 14.62 -6.30 -5.33
CA THR A 500 13.76 -7.40 -5.80
C THR A 500 13.96 -8.63 -4.95
N SER A 501 12.88 -9.35 -4.65
CA SER A 501 13.02 -10.63 -3.97
C SER A 501 12.05 -11.71 -4.43
N LEU A 502 12.45 -12.98 -4.31
CA LEU A 502 11.58 -14.14 -4.57
C LEU A 502 11.48 -15.04 -3.34
N GLY A 503 10.25 -15.34 -2.89
CA GLY A 503 9.97 -16.33 -1.85
C GLY A 503 10.17 -15.84 -0.41
N VAL A 504 10.31 -14.52 -0.20
CA VAL A 504 10.56 -13.93 1.12
C VAL A 504 9.34 -13.95 2.01
N ARG A 505 9.56 -13.87 3.32
CA ARG A 505 8.46 -13.62 4.25
C ARG A 505 8.07 -12.14 4.24
N HIS A 506 9.05 -11.26 4.43
CA HIS A 506 8.94 -9.80 4.30
C HIS A 506 10.07 -9.30 3.38
N HIS A 507 9.71 -8.51 2.37
CA HIS A 507 10.63 -7.78 1.53
C HIS A 507 11.23 -6.59 2.30
N VAL A 508 10.38 -5.75 2.89
CA VAL A 508 10.81 -4.73 3.86
C VAL A 508 10.05 -4.89 5.16
N ASP A 509 10.81 -4.90 6.23
CA ASP A 509 10.34 -5.04 7.60
C ASP A 509 10.64 -3.75 8.38
N TYR A 510 9.60 -3.09 8.89
CA TYR A 510 9.70 -1.84 9.66
C TYR A 510 9.36 -2.08 11.13
N VAL A 511 10.34 -1.84 12.00
CA VAL A 511 10.21 -1.95 13.44
C VAL A 511 10.68 -0.67 14.10
N GLN A 512 9.81 -0.03 14.90
CA GLN A 512 10.15 1.19 15.66
C GLN A 512 10.75 2.29 14.76
N CYS A 513 10.27 2.36 13.52
CA CYS A 513 10.83 3.24 12.52
C CYS A 513 10.13 4.60 12.52
N TYR A 514 10.87 5.64 12.20
CA TYR A 514 10.32 6.98 12.04
C TYR A 514 10.76 7.59 10.72
N ASP A 515 9.79 8.14 9.99
CA ASP A 515 10.00 8.78 8.68
C ASP A 515 10.73 7.88 7.66
N SER A 516 10.45 6.57 7.71
CA SER A 516 11.16 5.56 6.93
C SER A 516 10.25 4.88 5.91
N GLY A 517 10.78 4.45 4.78
CA GLY A 517 9.94 3.84 3.76
C GLY A 517 10.67 3.14 2.64
N SER A 518 9.91 2.79 1.61
CA SER A 518 10.37 2.04 0.44
C SER A 518 9.83 2.65 -0.85
N SER A 519 10.59 2.51 -1.94
CA SER A 519 10.07 2.81 -3.27
C SER A 519 10.63 1.98 -4.42
N GLU A 520 9.81 1.77 -5.46
CA GLU A 520 10.14 1.04 -6.68
C GLU A 520 10.66 -0.41 -6.45
N ASN A 521 10.28 -1.04 -5.33
CA ASN A 521 10.69 -2.40 -5.01
C ASN A 521 9.70 -3.44 -5.56
N THR A 522 10.13 -4.69 -5.68
CA THR A 522 9.30 -5.80 -6.16
C THR A 522 9.49 -7.06 -5.32
N ALA A 523 8.44 -7.46 -4.61
CA ALA A 523 8.38 -8.73 -3.90
C ALA A 523 7.61 -9.77 -4.74
N GLN A 524 8.21 -10.91 -5.02
CA GLN A 524 7.61 -11.99 -5.81
C GLN A 524 7.41 -13.23 -4.95
N ASP A 525 6.25 -13.86 -5.10
CA ASP A 525 5.81 -15.08 -4.42
C ASP A 525 6.10 -15.06 -2.91
N ASN A 526 5.79 -13.94 -2.26
CA ASN A 526 6.05 -13.78 -0.84
C ASN A 526 5.24 -14.79 -0.01
N ALA A 527 5.92 -15.46 0.91
CA ALA A 527 5.37 -16.51 1.78
C ALA A 527 4.41 -15.95 2.85
N ASN A 528 4.50 -14.65 3.16
CA ASN A 528 3.64 -13.97 4.12
C ASN A 528 3.32 -12.53 3.67
N THR A 529 3.66 -11.51 4.44
CA THR A 529 3.37 -10.09 4.14
C THR A 529 4.59 -9.42 3.52
N ALA A 530 4.53 -8.92 2.29
CA ALA A 530 5.72 -8.37 1.65
C ALA A 530 6.27 -7.12 2.36
N TYR A 531 5.44 -6.15 2.71
CA TYR A 531 5.88 -4.91 3.36
C TYR A 531 5.17 -4.75 4.70
N LEU A 532 5.87 -4.98 5.80
CA LEU A 532 5.25 -5.07 7.13
C LEU A 532 5.70 -3.95 8.08
N LEU A 533 4.73 -3.28 8.68
CA LEU A 533 4.90 -2.37 9.82
C LEU A 533 4.44 -3.08 11.10
N HIS A 534 5.34 -3.29 12.07
CA HIS A 534 5.14 -4.28 13.14
C HIS A 534 4.25 -3.88 14.34
N GLY A 535 3.57 -2.72 14.37
CA GLY A 535 2.76 -2.31 15.52
C GLY A 535 3.60 -1.89 16.72
N LEU A 536 4.83 -1.42 16.55
CA LEU A 536 5.77 -1.22 17.67
C LEU A 536 6.12 0.27 17.86
N GLY A 537 5.23 1.19 17.51
CA GLY A 537 5.45 2.63 17.72
C GLY A 537 6.07 3.33 16.52
N SER A 538 5.97 2.74 15.32
CA SER A 538 6.51 3.37 14.11
C SER A 538 5.66 4.57 13.69
N LYS A 539 6.26 5.63 13.13
CA LYS A 539 5.56 6.87 12.73
C LYS A 539 5.99 7.34 11.34
N ARG A 540 5.01 7.78 10.53
CA ARG A 540 5.22 8.26 9.15
C ARG A 540 6.01 7.26 8.28
N CYS A 541 5.66 5.98 8.37
CA CYS A 541 6.22 5.00 7.44
C CYS A 541 5.52 5.08 6.09
N TYR A 542 6.22 4.73 5.01
CA TYR A 542 5.65 4.82 3.67
C TYR A 542 6.16 3.77 2.69
N SER A 543 5.36 3.49 1.65
CA SER A 543 5.70 2.62 0.53
C SER A 543 5.18 3.28 -0.75
N THR A 544 6.02 3.44 -1.77
CA THR A 544 5.68 4.21 -2.99
C THR A 544 6.11 3.48 -4.26
N ASP A 545 5.19 3.24 -5.18
CA ASP A 545 5.47 2.52 -6.43
C ASP A 545 6.03 1.08 -6.22
N ASP A 546 5.81 0.51 -5.03
CA ASP A 546 6.23 -0.85 -4.71
C ASP A 546 5.23 -1.88 -5.26
N ALA A 547 5.75 -3.05 -5.64
CA ALA A 547 4.99 -4.18 -6.15
C ALA A 547 5.11 -5.42 -5.26
N ALA A 548 4.04 -6.21 -5.18
CA ALA A 548 4.00 -7.49 -4.47
C ALA A 548 3.17 -8.55 -5.20
N THR A 549 3.64 -9.81 -5.19
CA THR A 549 2.86 -11.00 -5.55
C THR A 549 2.98 -12.07 -4.47
N GLY A 550 1.88 -12.67 -4.03
CA GLY A 550 1.92 -13.69 -2.98
C GLY A 550 0.73 -13.64 -2.03
N VAL A 551 0.98 -13.90 -0.74
CA VAL A 551 -0.08 -14.05 0.29
C VAL A 551 -0.62 -12.70 0.75
N VAL A 552 0.23 -11.79 1.25
CA VAL A 552 -0.18 -10.43 1.61
C VAL A 552 0.80 -9.41 1.03
N GLY A 553 0.30 -8.30 0.46
CA GLY A 553 1.15 -7.21 -0.02
C GLY A 553 1.68 -6.37 1.14
N TRP A 554 0.83 -5.55 1.74
CA TRP A 554 1.19 -4.65 2.84
C TRP A 554 0.50 -5.02 4.15
N GLY A 555 1.21 -4.92 5.26
CA GLY A 555 0.66 -5.11 6.59
C GLY A 555 1.02 -3.97 7.52
N ALA A 556 0.10 -3.62 8.41
CA ALA A 556 0.42 -2.76 9.54
C ALA A 556 -0.24 -3.24 10.82
N GLY A 557 0.53 -3.10 11.90
CA GLY A 557 0.12 -3.44 13.23
C GLY A 557 0.33 -4.91 13.59
N ASN A 558 -0.24 -5.30 14.72
CA ASN A 558 -0.18 -6.65 15.25
C ASN A 558 -1.46 -7.02 16.00
N THR A 559 -1.63 -8.33 16.22
CA THR A 559 -2.74 -8.91 16.99
C THR A 559 -2.73 -8.54 18.48
N ALA A 560 -1.66 -7.92 18.96
CA ALA A 560 -1.49 -7.42 20.33
C ALA A 560 -1.87 -5.92 20.48
N PHE A 561 -2.43 -5.29 19.44
CA PHE A 561 -2.98 -3.92 19.46
C PHE A 561 -2.00 -2.78 19.81
N SER A 562 -0.72 -3.02 19.62
CA SER A 562 0.29 -1.99 19.86
C SER A 562 0.25 -0.92 18.75
N ALA A 563 0.40 0.35 19.11
CA ALA A 563 0.09 1.47 18.22
C ALA A 563 1.20 1.77 17.21
N ASP A 564 0.85 1.89 15.93
CA ASP A 564 1.65 2.59 14.92
C ASP A 564 0.96 3.93 14.60
N TYR A 565 1.71 4.98 14.32
CA TYR A 565 1.13 6.31 14.06
C TYR A 565 0.76 6.54 12.60
N GLY A 566 1.22 5.68 11.70
CA GLY A 566 0.68 5.67 10.34
C GLY A 566 1.54 4.98 9.30
N TYR A 567 0.88 4.58 8.22
CA TYR A 567 1.49 3.96 7.05
C TYR A 567 0.83 4.49 5.78
N LYS A 568 1.62 5.12 4.92
CA LYS A 568 1.17 5.65 3.64
C LYS A 568 1.66 4.82 2.48
N ILE A 569 0.74 4.23 1.73
CA ILE A 569 1.02 3.38 0.58
C ILE A 569 0.52 4.10 -0.68
N THR A 570 1.42 4.45 -1.59
CA THR A 570 1.12 5.26 -2.78
C THR A 570 1.48 4.52 -4.07
N ARG A 571 0.54 4.47 -5.02
CA ARG A 571 0.64 3.71 -6.28
C ARG A 571 1.09 2.25 -6.11
N PRO A 572 0.58 1.50 -5.12
CA PRO A 572 1.00 0.12 -4.91
C PRO A 572 0.46 -0.80 -6.01
N LYS A 573 1.26 -1.80 -6.41
CA LYS A 573 0.86 -2.84 -7.36
C LYS A 573 0.78 -4.21 -6.69
N TYR A 574 -0.37 -4.87 -6.75
CA TYR A 574 -0.52 -6.21 -6.19
C TYR A 574 -1.14 -7.16 -7.20
N THR A 575 -0.57 -8.36 -7.32
CA THR A 575 -1.21 -9.47 -8.03
C THR A 575 -1.02 -10.75 -7.24
N GLY A 576 -2.10 -11.35 -6.76
CA GLY A 576 -1.98 -12.57 -5.95
C GLY A 576 -3.30 -13.21 -5.58
N THR A 577 -3.25 -14.26 -4.77
CA THR A 577 -4.45 -14.98 -4.31
C THR A 577 -4.91 -14.54 -2.92
N GLY A 578 -4.18 -13.65 -2.25
CA GLY A 578 -4.47 -13.22 -0.89
C GLY A 578 -4.83 -11.74 -0.77
N LEU A 579 -4.41 -11.07 0.29
CA LEU A 579 -4.84 -9.71 0.60
C LEU A 579 -3.81 -8.68 0.11
N PRO A 580 -4.19 -7.70 -0.74
CA PRO A 580 -3.29 -6.61 -1.09
C PRO A 580 -2.78 -5.88 0.15
N TYR A 581 -3.66 -5.55 1.10
CA TYR A 581 -3.24 -4.99 2.38
C TYR A 581 -4.09 -5.46 3.58
N VAL A 582 -3.47 -5.43 4.76
CA VAL A 582 -4.07 -5.80 6.05
C VAL A 582 -3.63 -4.85 7.15
N PHE A 583 -4.59 -4.14 7.76
CA PHE A 583 -4.32 -3.21 8.86
C PHE A 583 -5.04 -3.65 10.14
N ILE A 584 -4.28 -3.96 11.19
CA ILE A 584 -4.75 -4.52 12.47
C ILE A 584 -3.89 -3.94 13.61
N ALA A 585 -4.35 -2.91 14.29
CA ALA A 585 -3.72 -2.33 15.49
C ALA A 585 -4.45 -1.04 15.88
N THR A 586 -4.07 -0.40 16.98
CA THR A 586 -4.45 1.00 17.31
C THR A 586 -3.81 2.04 16.37
N ALA A 587 -3.65 1.69 15.09
CA ALA A 587 -2.97 2.49 14.09
C ALA A 587 -3.76 3.77 13.75
N GLU A 588 -3.10 4.93 13.83
CA GLU A 588 -3.80 6.23 13.76
C GLU A 588 -4.17 6.64 12.33
N ASP A 589 -3.22 6.63 11.39
CA ASP A 589 -3.43 7.11 10.01
C ASP A 589 -2.93 6.10 8.95
N MET A 590 -3.86 5.39 8.32
CA MET A 590 -3.57 4.44 7.24
C MET A 590 -4.06 4.98 5.90
N GLU A 591 -3.15 5.17 4.94
CA GLU A 591 -3.48 5.69 3.61
C GLU A 591 -3.09 4.72 2.50
N VAL A 592 -4.02 4.46 1.58
CA VAL A 592 -3.77 3.72 0.33
C VAL A 592 -4.23 4.59 -0.83
N ILE A 593 -3.29 5.05 -1.65
CA ILE A 593 -3.51 6.03 -2.72
C ILE A 593 -3.15 5.43 -4.07
N ASP A 594 -4.04 5.59 -5.05
CA ASP A 594 -3.92 5.11 -6.42
C ASP A 594 -3.50 3.63 -6.55
N PRO A 595 -4.13 2.69 -5.82
CA PRO A 595 -3.77 1.28 -5.90
C PRO A 595 -4.02 0.67 -7.29
N GLU A 596 -3.24 -0.33 -7.66
CA GLU A 596 -3.51 -1.23 -8.78
C GLU A 596 -3.47 -2.67 -8.24
N PHE A 597 -4.62 -3.15 -7.76
CA PHE A 597 -4.73 -4.45 -7.12
C PHE A 597 -5.50 -5.42 -7.99
N THR A 598 -4.94 -6.62 -8.15
CA THR A 598 -5.63 -7.79 -8.70
C THR A 598 -5.51 -8.92 -7.69
N THR A 599 -6.64 -9.41 -7.18
CA THR A 599 -6.66 -10.45 -6.15
C THR A 599 -7.79 -11.44 -6.35
N SER A 600 -7.59 -12.70 -5.96
CA SER A 600 -8.70 -13.67 -5.89
C SER A 600 -9.34 -13.84 -4.52
N GLN A 601 -8.92 -13.07 -3.51
CA GLN A 601 -9.54 -13.09 -2.18
C GLN A 601 -10.34 -11.81 -1.95
N ARG A 602 -9.70 -10.72 -1.52
CA ARG A 602 -10.36 -9.43 -1.23
C ARG A 602 -9.44 -8.28 -1.55
N GLY A 603 -10.01 -7.12 -1.90
CA GLY A 603 -9.23 -5.95 -2.29
C GLY A 603 -8.52 -5.21 -1.15
N GLY A 604 -8.91 -5.42 0.11
CA GLY A 604 -8.25 -4.83 1.27
C GLY A 604 -8.95 -5.14 2.59
N LEU A 605 -8.20 -5.08 3.70
CA LEU A 605 -8.70 -5.34 5.05
C LEU A 605 -8.24 -4.26 6.05
N MET A 606 -9.20 -3.68 6.77
CA MET A 606 -8.99 -2.96 8.02
C MET A 606 -9.76 -3.67 9.14
N ALA A 607 -9.11 -3.97 10.25
CA ALA A 607 -9.75 -4.65 11.36
C ALA A 607 -9.39 -4.01 12.71
N ASP A 608 -9.80 -4.69 13.77
CA ASP A 608 -9.78 -4.31 15.19
C ASP A 608 -8.74 -3.23 15.57
N GLY A 609 -9.22 -2.18 16.25
CA GLY A 609 -8.40 -1.10 16.81
C GLY A 609 -7.97 -0.02 15.83
N ALA A 610 -7.95 -0.26 14.51
CA ALA A 610 -7.43 0.71 13.54
C ALA A 610 -8.27 1.97 13.58
N GLN A 611 -7.65 3.15 13.75
CA GLN A 611 -8.39 4.38 14.01
C GLN A 611 -8.83 5.09 12.73
N ARG A 612 -8.07 4.96 11.64
CA ARG A 612 -8.42 5.60 10.37
C ARG A 612 -7.89 4.87 9.15
N LEU A 613 -8.72 4.75 8.12
CA LEU A 613 -8.36 4.34 6.77
C LEU A 613 -8.78 5.41 5.75
N ILE A 614 -7.87 5.77 4.86
CA ILE A 614 -8.14 6.54 3.64
C ILE A 614 -7.74 5.69 2.44
N LEU A 615 -8.72 5.34 1.61
CA LEU A 615 -8.51 4.69 0.31
C LEU A 615 -8.91 5.67 -0.80
N ARG A 616 -7.96 6.10 -1.64
CA ARG A 616 -8.21 7.11 -2.67
C ARG A 616 -7.71 6.68 -4.04
N GLY A 617 -8.52 6.88 -5.07
CA GLY A 617 -8.14 6.65 -6.47
C GLY A 617 -7.88 5.17 -6.80
N GLY A 618 -7.25 4.93 -7.95
CA GLY A 618 -6.81 3.60 -8.38
C GLY A 618 -7.91 2.59 -8.71
N THR A 619 -7.50 1.34 -8.92
CA THR A 619 -8.33 0.19 -9.29
C THR A 619 -8.06 -1.01 -8.37
N VAL A 620 -9.14 -1.65 -7.93
CA VAL A 620 -9.14 -2.86 -7.11
C VAL A 620 -9.99 -3.92 -7.81
N ASP A 621 -9.34 -4.92 -8.40
CA ASP A 621 -9.96 -6.04 -9.13
C ASP A 621 -9.98 -7.31 -8.28
N THR A 622 -11.18 -7.76 -7.91
CA THR A 622 -11.41 -9.02 -7.21
C THR A 622 -11.92 -10.10 -8.18
N ARG A 623 -11.15 -11.17 -8.37
CA ARG A 623 -11.42 -12.28 -9.30
C ARG A 623 -11.74 -13.58 -8.56
N ARG A 624 -12.94 -14.12 -8.69
CA ARG A 624 -13.30 -15.49 -8.27
C ARG A 624 -12.98 -15.82 -6.80
N SER A 625 -13.56 -15.07 -5.87
CA SER A 625 -13.46 -15.40 -4.44
C SER A 625 -14.22 -16.68 -4.09
N THR A 626 -13.53 -17.61 -3.42
CA THR A 626 -14.16 -18.77 -2.77
C THR A 626 -14.47 -18.52 -1.29
N ASP A 627 -14.29 -17.29 -0.80
CA ASP A 627 -14.48 -16.97 0.60
C ASP A 627 -15.96 -16.77 0.99
N GLN A 628 -16.28 -17.12 2.23
CA GLN A 628 -17.64 -17.03 2.79
C GLN A 628 -18.20 -15.60 2.91
N PHE A 629 -17.37 -14.59 2.64
CA PHE A 629 -17.74 -13.16 2.66
C PHE A 629 -17.80 -12.54 1.26
N GLY A 630 -17.72 -13.39 0.22
CA GLY A 630 -18.01 -13.03 -1.17
C GLY A 630 -16.93 -12.22 -1.87
N GLY A 631 -15.71 -12.07 -1.36
CA GLY A 631 -14.63 -11.40 -2.11
C GLY A 631 -14.78 -9.89 -2.20
N ALA A 632 -15.06 -9.28 -1.05
CA ALA A 632 -15.20 -7.84 -0.91
C ALA A 632 -14.04 -7.04 -1.53
N GLY A 633 -14.37 -5.98 -2.28
CA GLY A 633 -13.38 -5.00 -2.73
C GLY A 633 -12.73 -4.26 -1.55
N LEU A 634 -13.50 -3.97 -0.50
CA LEU A 634 -13.01 -3.52 0.80
C LEU A 634 -13.76 -4.21 1.93
N LEU A 635 -13.02 -4.74 2.93
CA LEU A 635 -13.60 -5.18 4.20
C LEU A 635 -13.05 -4.34 5.36
N VAL A 636 -13.95 -3.71 6.10
CA VAL A 636 -13.68 -3.13 7.41
C VAL A 636 -14.52 -3.87 8.43
N ARG A 637 -13.91 -4.48 9.45
CA ARG A 637 -14.67 -5.35 10.38
C ARG A 637 -14.05 -5.47 11.77
N ASN A 638 -14.91 -5.48 12.78
CA ASN A 638 -14.60 -5.82 14.17
C ASN A 638 -14.60 -7.35 14.37
N LYS A 639 -13.64 -7.88 15.13
CA LYS A 639 -13.42 -9.29 15.49
C LYS A 639 -13.19 -10.23 14.31
N TYR A 640 -12.52 -9.76 13.25
CA TYR A 640 -12.33 -10.57 12.04
C TYR A 640 -11.42 -11.80 12.27
N LEU A 641 -10.52 -11.75 13.27
CA LEU A 641 -9.52 -12.80 13.54
C LEU A 641 -9.39 -13.19 15.02
N LEU A 642 -10.22 -12.64 15.89
CA LEU A 642 -10.04 -12.76 17.34
C LEU A 642 -11.24 -13.44 18.00
N ALA A 643 -10.97 -14.21 19.06
CA ALA A 643 -11.99 -14.65 19.98
C ALA A 643 -12.75 -13.42 20.54
N SER A 644 -13.96 -13.63 21.03
CA SER A 644 -14.95 -12.60 21.42
C SER A 644 -14.49 -11.54 22.44
N THR A 645 -13.26 -11.64 22.96
CA THR A 645 -12.64 -10.91 24.07
C THR A 645 -12.18 -9.48 23.78
N TYR A 646 -11.97 -9.07 22.52
CA TYR A 646 -11.44 -7.73 22.21
C TYR A 646 -12.54 -6.79 21.66
N PRO A 647 -12.80 -5.63 22.29
CA PRO A 647 -13.98 -4.82 21.98
C PRO A 647 -13.71 -3.56 21.13
N LEU A 648 -12.53 -3.38 20.51
CA LEU A 648 -12.19 -2.12 19.82
C LEU A 648 -12.58 -2.15 18.33
N PRO A 649 -13.75 -1.62 17.93
CA PRO A 649 -14.11 -1.52 16.52
C PRO A 649 -13.15 -0.60 15.75
N PRO A 650 -13.02 -0.81 14.43
CA PRO A 650 -12.34 0.15 13.55
C PRO A 650 -12.96 1.57 13.65
N GLY A 651 -12.12 2.59 13.55
CA GLY A 651 -12.50 4.00 13.51
C GLY A 651 -12.83 4.49 12.10
N ASP A 652 -12.46 5.72 11.77
CA ASP A 652 -12.88 6.44 10.57
C ASP A 652 -12.48 5.74 9.26
N VAL A 653 -13.38 5.73 8.28
CA VAL A 653 -13.14 5.15 6.95
C VAL A 653 -13.52 6.16 5.88
N THR A 654 -12.56 6.52 5.03
CA THR A 654 -12.79 7.36 3.85
C THR A 654 -12.42 6.60 2.60
N VAL A 655 -13.34 6.52 1.63
CA VAL A 655 -13.11 5.96 0.30
C VAL A 655 -13.47 7.01 -0.75
N GLU A 656 -12.56 7.34 -1.64
CA GLU A 656 -12.73 8.44 -2.61
C GLU A 656 -12.16 8.11 -3.98
N GLY A 657 -12.97 8.11 -5.04
CA GLY A 657 -12.47 8.01 -6.42
C GLY A 657 -11.90 6.64 -6.83
N THR A 658 -12.04 5.62 -5.99
CA THR A 658 -11.54 4.26 -6.27
C THR A 658 -12.49 3.49 -7.18
N LYS A 659 -11.93 2.74 -8.12
CA LYS A 659 -12.67 1.81 -9.00
C LYS A 659 -12.56 0.40 -8.47
N PHE A 660 -13.68 -0.23 -8.15
CA PHE A 660 -13.76 -1.65 -7.80
C PHE A 660 -14.26 -2.46 -9.01
N LEU A 661 -13.51 -3.49 -9.39
CA LEU A 661 -13.84 -4.44 -10.45
C LEU A 661 -14.10 -5.82 -9.83
N ASN A 662 -15.14 -6.52 -10.29
CA ASN A 662 -15.48 -7.87 -9.87
C ASN A 662 -15.94 -8.62 -11.12
N THR A 663 -14.95 -9.26 -11.74
CA THR A 663 -15.11 -9.81 -13.09
C THR A 663 -15.96 -11.09 -13.10
N ASP A 664 -16.18 -11.73 -11.94
CA ASP A 664 -16.77 -13.07 -11.83
C ASP A 664 -18.17 -13.12 -11.18
N GLY A 665 -18.74 -11.97 -10.81
CA GLY A 665 -20.18 -11.85 -10.54
C GLY A 665 -20.64 -12.14 -9.11
N TYR A 666 -19.76 -12.63 -8.23
CA TYR A 666 -20.07 -12.94 -6.83
C TYR A 666 -19.28 -12.01 -5.91
N GLY A 667 -19.97 -11.17 -5.13
CA GLY A 667 -19.34 -10.42 -4.05
C GLY A 667 -19.86 -9.02 -3.73
N ASN A 668 -19.80 -8.65 -2.46
CA ASN A 668 -20.06 -7.29 -2.00
C ASN A 668 -18.95 -6.34 -2.50
N GLY A 669 -19.28 -5.07 -2.75
CA GLY A 669 -18.27 -4.09 -3.14
C GLY A 669 -17.46 -3.65 -1.94
N MET A 670 -18.17 -3.22 -0.90
CA MET A 670 -17.58 -2.74 0.34
C MET A 670 -18.43 -3.24 1.51
N LEU A 671 -17.82 -3.91 2.49
CA LEU A 671 -18.46 -4.15 3.78
C LEU A 671 -17.72 -3.34 4.84
N ILE A 672 -18.42 -2.47 5.56
CA ILE A 672 -17.82 -1.58 6.55
C ILE A 672 -18.54 -1.69 7.89
N GLY A 673 -17.85 -2.24 8.88
CA GLY A 673 -18.20 -2.15 10.29
C GLY A 673 -17.21 -1.27 11.03
N SER A 674 -17.61 -0.04 11.33
CA SER A 674 -16.79 1.01 11.93
C SER A 674 -17.59 1.72 13.02
N ALA A 675 -16.92 2.14 14.09
CA ALA A 675 -17.47 3.04 15.11
C ALA A 675 -17.22 4.52 14.78
N GLY A 676 -16.31 4.80 13.84
CA GLY A 676 -15.99 6.15 13.38
C GLY A 676 -16.93 6.65 12.28
N ARG A 677 -16.50 7.72 11.63
CA ARG A 677 -17.16 8.29 10.46
C ARG A 677 -16.85 7.47 9.22
N VAL A 678 -17.88 7.16 8.43
CA VAL A 678 -17.75 6.52 7.12
C VAL A 678 -18.07 7.53 6.03
N SER A 679 -17.13 7.80 5.13
CA SER A 679 -17.28 8.71 3.99
C SER A 679 -16.94 7.98 2.70
N VAL A 680 -17.91 7.83 1.79
CA VAL A 680 -17.74 7.20 0.48
C VAL A 680 -18.06 8.20 -0.62
N ARG A 681 -17.11 8.48 -1.51
CA ARG A 681 -17.21 9.56 -2.50
C ARG A 681 -16.76 9.13 -3.90
N ASN A 682 -17.56 9.38 -4.93
CA ASN A 682 -17.18 9.18 -6.35
C ASN A 682 -16.57 7.79 -6.66
N VAL A 683 -17.14 6.71 -6.12
CA VAL A 683 -16.64 5.34 -6.30
C VAL A 683 -17.30 4.68 -7.51
N GLU A 684 -16.53 3.95 -8.33
CA GLU A 684 -17.04 3.18 -9.47
C GLU A 684 -17.04 1.68 -9.16
N PHE A 685 -18.11 0.97 -9.55
CA PHE A 685 -18.23 -0.47 -9.38
C PHE A 685 -18.55 -1.16 -10.72
N THR A 686 -17.72 -2.09 -11.19
CA THR A 686 -17.88 -2.75 -12.51
C THR A 686 -17.90 -4.28 -12.42
N GLY A 687 -19.03 -4.90 -12.78
CA GLY A 687 -19.24 -6.37 -12.80
C GLY A 687 -19.79 -6.96 -11.48
N GLY A 688 -20.81 -7.83 -11.53
CA GLY A 688 -21.34 -8.52 -10.33
C GLY A 688 -22.35 -7.76 -9.45
N ASN A 689 -22.65 -8.34 -8.28
CA ASN A 689 -23.67 -7.90 -7.30
C ASN A 689 -23.08 -6.93 -6.25
N TYR A 690 -22.86 -5.67 -6.57
CA TYR A 690 -22.25 -4.76 -5.61
C TYR A 690 -23.21 -4.20 -4.56
N GLN A 691 -22.76 -4.25 -3.32
CA GLN A 691 -23.40 -3.60 -2.17
C GLN A 691 -22.35 -2.85 -1.35
N LEU A 692 -22.69 -1.62 -0.93
CA LEU A 692 -22.08 -1.01 0.24
C LEU A 692 -22.90 -1.47 1.45
N GLN A 693 -22.29 -2.28 2.30
CA GLN A 693 -22.96 -2.85 3.44
C GLN A 693 -22.35 -2.31 4.75
N LEU A 694 -23.17 -1.70 5.60
CA LEU A 694 -22.77 -1.30 6.95
C LEU A 694 -23.26 -2.34 7.97
N ASN A 695 -22.32 -2.96 8.69
CA ASN A 695 -22.58 -4.12 9.54
C ASN A 695 -21.83 -4.05 10.87
N ASP A 696 -22.24 -4.90 11.82
CA ASP A 696 -21.56 -5.25 13.08
C ASP A 696 -21.40 -4.11 14.10
N THR A 697 -21.01 -2.91 13.68
CA THR A 697 -20.78 -1.74 14.53
C THR A 697 -21.41 -0.52 13.90
N ALA A 698 -22.22 0.21 14.68
CA ALA A 698 -22.89 1.42 14.25
C ALA A 698 -21.88 2.59 14.09
N PRO A 699 -21.75 3.17 12.89
CA PRO A 699 -20.86 4.31 12.67
C PRO A 699 -21.35 5.58 13.38
N SER A 700 -20.43 6.48 13.69
CA SER A 700 -20.75 7.79 14.26
C SER A 700 -21.42 8.69 13.23
N GLU A 701 -20.96 8.66 11.98
CA GLU A 701 -21.54 9.39 10.87
C GLU A 701 -21.40 8.58 9.57
N VAL A 702 -22.34 8.76 8.65
CA VAL A 702 -22.27 8.17 7.30
C VAL A 702 -22.50 9.25 6.27
N GLU A 703 -21.60 9.33 5.30
CA GLU A 703 -21.68 10.23 4.16
C GLU A 703 -21.41 9.46 2.87
N VAL A 704 -22.39 9.46 1.95
CA VAL A 704 -22.26 8.86 0.61
C VAL A 704 -22.53 9.94 -0.42
N ILE A 705 -21.51 10.33 -1.20
CA ILE A 705 -21.59 11.48 -2.12
C ILE A 705 -21.13 11.11 -3.54
N GLY A 706 -21.88 11.55 -4.55
CA GLY A 706 -21.44 11.56 -5.95
C GLY A 706 -21.94 10.38 -6.79
N THR A 707 -21.31 10.17 -7.95
CA THR A 707 -21.78 9.21 -8.96
C THR A 707 -21.24 7.80 -8.68
N ILE A 708 -22.13 6.80 -8.63
CA ILE A 708 -21.75 5.39 -8.56
C ILE A 708 -22.08 4.72 -9.91
N HIS A 709 -21.05 4.43 -10.70
CA HIS A 709 -21.19 3.82 -12.02
C HIS A 709 -21.48 2.31 -11.91
N LYS A 710 -22.37 1.78 -12.76
CA LYS A 710 -22.90 0.41 -12.70
C LYS A 710 -22.56 -0.39 -13.96
N GLY A 711 -21.99 -1.58 -13.77
CA GLY A 711 -21.95 -2.67 -14.77
C GLY A 711 -22.74 -3.94 -14.38
N GLY A 712 -23.44 -3.98 -13.23
CA GLY A 712 -24.13 -5.18 -12.70
C GLY A 712 -25.17 -4.86 -11.61
N TYR A 713 -25.91 -5.85 -11.08
CA TYR A 713 -26.93 -5.68 -10.03
C TYR A 713 -26.36 -4.91 -8.81
N PHE A 714 -27.04 -3.85 -8.37
CA PHE A 714 -26.53 -2.91 -7.38
C PHE A 714 -27.58 -2.64 -6.29
N ALA A 715 -27.31 -3.03 -5.05
CA ALA A 715 -28.06 -2.55 -3.89
C ALA A 715 -27.19 -1.48 -3.20
N PRO A 716 -27.40 -0.18 -3.47
CA PRO A 716 -26.40 0.87 -3.20
C PRO A 716 -25.95 1.02 -1.77
N TYR A 717 -26.77 0.56 -0.83
CA TYR A 717 -26.55 0.74 0.58
C TYR A 717 -27.44 -0.26 1.32
N TYR A 718 -26.87 -1.01 2.26
CA TYR A 718 -27.60 -1.86 3.18
C TYR A 718 -26.98 -1.70 4.58
N SER A 719 -27.73 -1.09 5.50
CA SER A 719 -27.31 -0.93 6.89
C SER A 719 -28.08 -1.91 7.76
N THR A 720 -27.40 -2.82 8.46
CA THR A 720 -28.04 -3.65 9.50
C THR A 720 -28.03 -2.97 10.87
N VAL A 721 -27.27 -1.87 10.99
CA VAL A 721 -27.06 -1.08 12.20
C VAL A 721 -27.39 0.38 11.93
N GLU A 722 -27.95 1.10 12.90
CA GLU A 722 -28.30 2.52 12.73
C GLU A 722 -27.13 3.43 13.11
N PRO A 723 -26.74 4.41 12.26
CA PRO A 723 -25.72 5.40 12.63
C PRO A 723 -26.11 6.20 13.88
N THR A 724 -25.13 6.47 14.74
CA THR A 724 -25.36 7.22 16.00
C THR A 724 -25.37 8.74 15.82
N GLY A 725 -25.02 9.25 14.64
CA GLY A 725 -25.02 10.67 14.29
C GLY A 725 -25.65 10.92 12.91
N ARG A 726 -25.05 11.81 12.12
CA ARG A 726 -25.59 12.25 10.82
C ARG A 726 -25.50 11.14 9.76
N HIS A 727 -26.55 10.99 8.95
CA HIS A 727 -26.55 10.11 7.78
C HIS A 727 -26.90 10.93 6.52
N LEU A 728 -25.94 11.15 5.64
CA LEU A 728 -26.08 11.93 4.40
C LEU A 728 -25.90 11.05 3.17
N VAL A 729 -26.85 11.11 2.24
CA VAL A 729 -26.73 10.58 0.87
C VAL A 729 -26.98 11.72 -0.10
N ASP A 730 -25.99 12.07 -0.93
CA ASP A 730 -26.07 13.23 -1.82
C ASP A 730 -25.58 12.93 -3.25
N GLY A 731 -26.35 13.36 -4.25
CA GLY A 731 -25.94 13.31 -5.65
C GLY A 731 -25.81 11.90 -6.25
N LEU A 732 -26.41 10.87 -5.64
CA LEU A 732 -26.31 9.49 -6.09
C LEU A 732 -27.01 9.32 -7.45
N LYS A 733 -26.24 8.99 -8.49
CA LYS A 733 -26.75 8.77 -9.86
C LYS A 733 -26.47 7.34 -10.29
N GLU A 734 -27.52 6.58 -10.63
CA GLU A 734 -27.39 5.32 -11.37
C GLU A 734 -27.19 5.61 -12.87
N LEU A 735 -26.14 5.04 -13.47
CA LEU A 735 -25.86 5.11 -14.91
C LEU A 735 -25.87 3.68 -15.47
N GLY A 736 -26.95 3.28 -16.16
CA GLY A 736 -27.09 1.93 -16.77
C GLY A 736 -28.54 1.50 -17.03
N THR A 737 -28.75 0.41 -17.77
CA THR A 737 -30.08 -0.15 -18.09
C THR A 737 -30.82 -0.70 -16.85
N PRO A 738 -32.17 -0.55 -16.77
CA PRO A 738 -32.95 -0.63 -15.53
C PRO A 738 -33.26 -2.06 -15.04
N SER A 739 -32.46 -3.06 -15.39
CA SER A 739 -32.71 -4.43 -14.94
C SER A 739 -32.26 -4.60 -13.48
N VAL A 740 -33.21 -4.33 -12.58
CA VAL A 740 -33.40 -4.87 -11.23
C VAL A 740 -32.28 -4.55 -10.23
N SER A 741 -32.52 -3.63 -9.28
CA SER A 741 -32.19 -3.78 -7.84
C SER A 741 -32.66 -2.57 -7.01
N SER A 742 -33.10 -2.82 -5.78
CA SER A 742 -33.66 -1.83 -4.85
C SER A 742 -32.57 -1.15 -4.00
N VAL A 743 -32.72 0.15 -3.78
CA VAL A 743 -31.85 0.96 -2.91
C VAL A 743 -32.36 0.91 -1.46
N LYS A 744 -31.88 -0.02 -0.65
CA LYS A 744 -32.33 -0.19 0.75
C LYS A 744 -31.65 0.78 1.73
N ILE A 745 -32.04 2.04 1.70
CA ILE A 745 -31.61 3.02 2.71
C ILE A 745 -32.49 2.90 3.96
N VAL A 746 -31.89 2.50 5.09
CA VAL A 746 -32.54 2.57 6.40
C VAL A 746 -32.69 4.04 6.80
N LEU A 747 -33.93 4.52 6.76
CA LEU A 747 -34.27 5.90 7.13
C LEU A 747 -34.42 6.02 8.66
N ASN A 748 -33.81 7.04 9.24
CA ASN A 748 -34.04 7.47 10.61
C ASN A 748 -34.13 9.01 10.70
N ALA A 749 -34.47 9.53 11.88
CA ALA A 749 -34.55 10.96 12.21
C ALA A 749 -33.37 11.84 11.75
N ARG A 750 -32.19 11.24 11.54
CA ARG A 750 -30.92 11.92 11.23
C ARG A 750 -30.50 11.75 9.77
N THR A 751 -31.35 11.12 8.96
CA THR A 751 -31.09 10.82 7.56
C THR A 751 -31.46 11.99 6.67
N THR A 752 -30.54 12.42 5.81
CA THR A 752 -30.75 13.43 4.78
C THR A 752 -30.38 12.86 3.41
N ILE A 753 -31.32 12.85 2.47
CA ILE A 753 -31.12 12.43 1.08
C ILE A 753 -31.33 13.64 0.17
N ARG A 754 -30.37 13.96 -0.70
CA ARG A 754 -30.46 15.09 -1.64
C ARG A 754 -29.97 14.74 -3.04
N GLY A 755 -30.55 15.37 -4.06
CA GLY A 755 -30.04 15.38 -5.45
C GLY A 755 -29.82 14.00 -6.09
N SER A 756 -30.50 12.97 -5.59
CA SER A 756 -30.24 11.57 -5.91
C SER A 756 -31.32 11.01 -6.85
N ARG A 757 -30.93 10.22 -7.85
CA ARG A 757 -31.86 9.50 -8.74
C ARG A 757 -32.01 8.06 -8.25
N LEU A 758 -33.03 7.82 -7.45
CA LEU A 758 -33.32 6.51 -6.86
C LEU A 758 -34.44 5.81 -7.63
N THR A 759 -34.14 4.64 -8.22
CA THR A 759 -35.02 3.95 -9.16
C THR A 759 -35.99 2.96 -8.48
N GLN A 760 -35.76 2.52 -7.22
CA GLN A 760 -36.69 1.65 -6.46
C GLN A 760 -36.39 1.52 -4.92
N ALA A 761 -37.47 1.53 -4.11
CA ALA A 761 -37.69 1.10 -2.71
C ALA A 761 -36.79 1.57 -1.55
N LEU A 762 -37.25 2.59 -0.80
CA LEU A 762 -36.75 2.98 0.54
C LEU A 762 -37.26 2.01 1.63
N SER A 763 -36.41 1.46 2.50
CA SER A 763 -36.86 0.54 3.57
C SER A 763 -36.55 1.11 4.94
N THR A 764 -37.47 1.04 5.88
CA THR A 764 -37.25 1.47 7.28
C THR A 764 -36.72 0.34 8.17
N PRO A 765 -36.15 0.68 9.35
CA PRO A 765 -35.81 -0.32 10.36
C PRO A 765 -37.01 -1.22 10.68
N SER A 766 -36.77 -2.47 11.09
CA SER A 766 -37.83 -3.39 11.48
C SER A 766 -38.72 -2.76 12.56
N GLY A 767 -39.98 -2.48 12.24
CA GLY A 767 -40.96 -1.89 13.17
C GLY A 767 -41.22 -0.39 13.02
N MET A 768 -40.49 0.32 12.14
CA MET A 768 -40.77 1.71 11.79
C MET A 768 -41.29 1.78 10.35
N SER A 769 -42.24 2.67 10.05
CA SER A 769 -42.69 3.00 8.68
C SER A 769 -41.92 4.19 8.13
N VAL A 770 -41.82 4.33 6.79
CA VAL A 770 -41.18 5.50 6.13
C VAL A 770 -41.74 6.82 6.67
N THR A 771 -43.05 6.86 6.93
CA THR A 771 -43.75 7.99 7.56
C THR A 771 -43.19 8.30 8.95
N GLN A 772 -43.04 7.30 9.82
CA GLN A 772 -42.46 7.50 11.15
C GLN A 772 -41.00 8.00 11.11
N ALA A 773 -40.21 7.59 10.11
CA ALA A 773 -38.84 8.09 9.94
C ALA A 773 -38.81 9.56 9.47
N LEU A 774 -39.72 9.96 8.58
CA LEU A 774 -39.90 11.35 8.13
C LEU A 774 -40.43 12.24 9.26
N ASP A 775 -41.43 11.77 10.01
CA ASP A 775 -42.00 12.47 11.17
C ASP A 775 -40.95 12.65 12.28
N ALA A 776 -40.03 11.71 12.41
CA ALA A 776 -38.90 11.80 13.33
C ALA A 776 -37.79 12.77 12.85
N GLY A 777 -37.88 13.33 11.64
CA GLY A 777 -36.98 14.38 11.14
C GLY A 777 -36.14 14.04 9.92
N ALA A 778 -36.33 12.87 9.27
CA ALA A 778 -35.62 12.56 8.03
C ALA A 778 -35.98 13.56 6.91
N VAL A 779 -34.98 14.01 6.15
CA VAL A 779 -35.14 14.99 5.06
C VAL A 779 -34.84 14.35 3.71
N ILE A 780 -35.78 14.38 2.78
CA ILE A 780 -35.58 13.95 1.38
C ILE A 780 -35.86 15.17 0.49
N THR A 781 -34.85 15.65 -0.25
CA THR A 781 -34.98 16.86 -1.09
C THR A 781 -34.49 16.58 -2.51
N ASP A 782 -35.37 16.75 -3.48
CA ASP A 782 -35.05 16.67 -4.93
C ASP A 782 -34.62 15.28 -5.44
N ASN A 783 -35.59 14.36 -5.49
CA ASN A 783 -35.52 13.18 -6.36
C ASN A 783 -36.16 13.57 -7.69
N THR A 784 -35.38 13.94 -8.71
CA THR A 784 -35.93 14.14 -10.08
C THR A 784 -36.73 12.90 -10.48
N PRO A 785 -38.06 12.99 -10.72
CA PRO A 785 -38.83 11.88 -11.23
C PRO A 785 -38.31 11.58 -12.64
N ASN A 786 -37.81 10.37 -12.86
CA ASN A 786 -37.55 9.90 -14.21
C ASN A 786 -38.92 9.74 -14.90
N THR A 787 -39.19 10.53 -15.93
CA THR A 787 -40.50 10.61 -16.60
C THR A 787 -40.89 9.33 -17.37
N ASN A 788 -40.06 8.27 -17.31
CA ASN A 788 -40.24 7.03 -18.04
C ASN A 788 -40.47 5.79 -17.15
N ASP A 789 -40.42 5.92 -15.83
CA ASP A 789 -40.61 4.78 -14.93
C ASP A 789 -42.09 4.64 -14.54
N ARG A 790 -42.71 3.54 -14.98
CA ARG A 790 -43.98 3.07 -14.44
C ARG A 790 -43.80 2.81 -12.94
N ILE A 791 -44.29 3.72 -12.10
CA ILE A 791 -44.44 3.48 -10.66
C ILE A 791 -45.31 2.22 -10.52
N PRO A 792 -44.82 1.10 -9.93
CA PRO A 792 -45.65 -0.07 -9.71
C PRO A 792 -46.83 0.34 -8.84
N ALA A 793 -48.04 0.18 -9.38
CA ALA A 793 -49.28 0.53 -8.70
C ALA A 793 -49.57 -0.44 -7.54
N ASN A 794 -48.82 -0.32 -6.45
CA ASN A 794 -49.25 -0.80 -5.13
C ASN A 794 -49.69 0.43 -4.33
N ALA A 795 -51.00 0.64 -4.30
CA ALA A 795 -51.67 1.84 -3.79
C ALA A 795 -51.39 2.16 -2.30
N SER A 796 -50.77 1.25 -1.54
CA SER A 796 -50.46 1.47 -0.12
C SER A 796 -49.27 2.42 0.12
N TRP A 797 -48.31 2.50 -0.80
CA TRP A 797 -47.10 3.32 -0.61
C TRP A 797 -47.32 4.81 -0.92
N LEU A 798 -48.07 5.11 -1.98
CA LEU A 798 -48.30 6.49 -2.42
C LEU A 798 -49.17 7.28 -1.42
N ALA A 799 -50.13 6.59 -0.77
CA ALA A 799 -51.01 7.19 0.23
C ALA A 799 -50.28 7.55 1.54
N GLN A 800 -49.22 6.82 1.91
CA GLN A 800 -48.41 7.09 3.11
C GLN A 800 -47.32 8.15 2.87
N PHE A 801 -46.90 8.34 1.61
CA PHE A 801 -45.90 9.34 1.23
C PHE A 801 -46.45 10.77 1.26
N LEU A 802 -47.77 10.92 1.06
CA LEU A 802 -48.44 12.22 0.95
C LEU A 802 -49.02 12.76 2.27
N SER A 803 -49.03 11.96 3.36
CA SER A 803 -49.67 12.35 4.62
C SER A 803 -48.79 13.16 5.59
N GLY A 804 -47.50 13.36 5.29
CA GLY A 804 -46.55 14.03 6.21
C GLY A 804 -45.71 15.15 5.60
N ILE A 805 -45.86 15.48 4.31
CA ILE A 805 -45.00 16.47 3.62
C ILE A 805 -45.82 17.71 3.26
N GLN A 806 -45.36 18.92 3.67
CA GLN A 806 -45.68 20.14 2.93
C GLN A 806 -44.98 20.07 1.56
N VAL A 807 -45.61 19.44 0.58
CA VAL A 807 -45.08 19.42 -0.78
C VAL A 807 -45.35 20.81 -1.37
N LYS A 808 -44.30 21.62 -1.57
CA LYS A 808 -44.36 22.73 -2.53
C LYS A 808 -44.43 22.11 -3.93
N LEU A 809 -45.65 21.77 -4.37
CA LEU A 809 -45.93 21.23 -5.70
C LEU A 809 -45.79 22.36 -6.74
N ALA A 810 -44.60 22.52 -7.30
CA ALA A 810 -44.43 23.22 -8.57
C ALA A 810 -44.22 22.17 -9.68
N GLY A 811 -45.20 22.04 -10.59
CA GLY A 811 -44.99 21.31 -11.86
C GLY A 811 -45.32 19.81 -11.90
N LEU A 812 -46.42 19.34 -11.29
CA LEU A 812 -46.92 17.99 -11.55
C LEU A 812 -47.48 17.90 -12.99
N VAL A 813 -46.81 17.19 -13.89
CA VAL A 813 -47.32 16.87 -15.24
C VAL A 813 -47.93 15.47 -15.20
N MET A 814 -49.26 15.39 -15.29
CA MET A 814 -49.97 14.12 -15.49
C MET A 814 -50.03 13.82 -17.00
N SER A 815 -49.40 12.73 -17.45
CA SER A 815 -49.61 12.21 -18.80
C SER A 815 -50.44 10.93 -18.75
N ARG A 816 -51.40 10.83 -19.67
CA ARG A 816 -52.38 9.74 -19.75
C ARG A 816 -51.68 8.45 -20.21
N ALA A 817 -51.55 7.46 -19.34
CA ALA A 817 -51.48 6.08 -19.78
C ALA A 817 -52.89 5.67 -20.24
N ALA A 818 -53.05 5.31 -21.52
CA ALA A 818 -54.33 4.85 -22.04
C ALA A 818 -54.81 3.62 -21.26
N GLY A 819 -55.86 3.76 -20.45
CA GLY A 819 -56.61 2.63 -19.88
C GLY A 819 -56.68 2.48 -18.35
N SER A 820 -56.07 3.35 -17.53
CA SER A 820 -56.17 3.23 -16.06
C SER A 820 -56.94 4.39 -15.40
N ASN A 821 -58.07 4.07 -14.76
CA ASN A 821 -58.76 4.95 -13.81
C ASN A 821 -58.04 4.88 -12.45
N THR A 822 -57.06 5.74 -12.21
CA THR A 822 -56.40 5.86 -10.89
C THR A 822 -56.87 7.11 -10.17
N ASP A 823 -57.62 6.92 -9.08
CA ASP A 823 -58.03 7.97 -8.15
C ASP A 823 -56.84 8.44 -7.30
N LEU A 824 -56.65 9.75 -7.14
CA LEU A 824 -55.67 10.31 -6.21
C LEU A 824 -56.37 10.61 -4.88
N THR A 825 -55.96 9.93 -3.80
CA THR A 825 -56.60 10.05 -2.47
C THR A 825 -55.66 10.72 -1.48
N PHE A 826 -56.10 11.81 -0.85
CA PHE A 826 -55.41 12.48 0.24
C PHE A 826 -56.16 12.21 1.55
N GLN A 827 -55.47 11.72 2.58
CA GLN A 827 -56.06 11.49 3.90
C GLN A 827 -55.42 12.44 4.90
N ILE A 828 -56.23 13.28 5.55
CA ILE A 828 -55.78 14.21 6.59
C ILE A 828 -56.34 13.70 7.92
N ASP A 829 -55.45 13.42 8.88
CA ASP A 829 -55.72 13.12 10.29
C ASP A 829 -56.86 12.11 10.56
N GLY A 830 -56.97 11.07 9.71
CA GLY A 830 -57.90 9.94 9.95
C GLY A 830 -59.40 10.24 9.81
N LEU A 831 -59.81 11.49 9.54
CA LEU A 831 -61.22 11.90 9.62
C LEU A 831 -61.90 12.12 8.26
N ALA A 832 -61.16 12.48 7.19
CA ALA A 832 -61.72 12.63 5.84
C ALA A 832 -60.70 12.31 4.72
N ARG A 833 -61.18 11.73 3.62
CA ARG A 833 -60.43 11.45 2.39
C ARG A 833 -60.84 12.42 1.29
N TRP A 834 -59.91 13.21 0.75
CA TRP A 834 -60.16 13.98 -0.47
C TRP A 834 -59.78 13.12 -1.68
N ILE A 835 -60.70 12.95 -2.63
CA ILE A 835 -60.47 12.22 -3.87
C ILE A 835 -60.44 13.22 -5.02
N VAL A 836 -59.34 13.21 -5.78
CA VAL A 836 -59.20 13.90 -7.05
C VAL A 836 -59.14 12.84 -8.14
N ARG A 837 -60.11 12.84 -9.06
CA ARG A 837 -60.18 11.85 -10.14
C ARG A 837 -60.70 12.47 -11.43
N HIS A 838 -60.50 11.79 -12.55
CA HIS A 838 -61.22 12.16 -13.77
C HIS A 838 -62.64 11.62 -13.71
N GLY A 839 -63.63 12.52 -13.75
CA GLY A 839 -65.03 12.16 -13.89
C GLY A 839 -65.29 11.53 -15.27
N SER A 840 -66.42 10.83 -15.41
CA SER A 840 -66.82 10.13 -16.64
C SER A 840 -67.00 11.03 -17.88
N GLY A 841 -66.85 12.36 -17.75
CA GLY A 841 -66.91 13.35 -18.84
C GLY A 841 -65.57 14.02 -19.19
N GLY A 842 -64.45 13.65 -18.57
CA GLY A 842 -63.13 14.27 -18.81
C GLY A 842 -62.76 15.41 -17.85
N ASP A 843 -63.71 15.89 -17.04
CA ASP A 843 -63.49 16.91 -16.00
C ASP A 843 -62.73 16.35 -14.80
N LEU A 844 -62.01 17.23 -14.09
CA LEU A 844 -61.36 16.90 -12.83
C LEU A 844 -62.39 17.00 -11.70
N GLU A 845 -62.69 15.87 -11.07
CA GLU A 845 -63.64 15.75 -9.97
C GLU A 845 -62.91 15.77 -8.62
N ILE A 846 -63.28 16.69 -7.73
CA ILE A 846 -62.73 16.83 -6.37
C ILE A 846 -63.87 16.61 -5.36
N MET A 847 -63.75 15.61 -4.48
CA MET A 847 -64.78 15.33 -3.46
C MET A 847 -64.17 14.92 -2.12
N ARG A 848 -64.87 15.18 -1.01
CA ARG A 848 -64.57 14.55 0.29
C ARG A 848 -65.37 13.27 0.47
N ARG A 849 -64.72 12.27 1.03
CA ARG A 849 -65.31 11.00 1.49
C ARG A 849 -64.95 10.74 2.94
N SER A 850 -65.82 10.01 3.64
CA SER A 850 -65.55 9.53 4.99
C SER A 850 -64.48 8.45 4.98
N ALA A 851 -63.91 8.13 6.15
CA ALA A 851 -62.98 7.02 6.31
C ALA A 851 -63.56 5.67 5.83
N ALA A 852 -64.90 5.52 5.87
CA ALA A 852 -65.63 4.35 5.38
C ALA A 852 -65.99 4.39 3.87
N GLY A 853 -65.58 5.45 3.14
CA GLY A 853 -65.80 5.57 1.69
C GLY A 853 -67.15 6.18 1.27
N GLY A 854 -67.97 6.64 2.21
CA GLY A 854 -69.20 7.39 1.92
C GLY A 854 -68.88 8.81 1.44
N VAL A 855 -69.57 9.30 0.41
CA VAL A 855 -69.40 10.67 -0.10
C VAL A 855 -69.92 11.66 0.94
N LEU A 856 -69.06 12.55 1.41
CA LEU A 856 -69.40 13.57 2.42
C LEU A 856 -69.89 14.86 1.77
N ASP A 857 -69.39 15.20 0.58
CA ASP A 857 -69.78 16.38 -0.19
C ASP A 857 -70.09 16.04 -1.64
N SER A 858 -70.96 16.83 -2.27
CA SER A 858 -71.14 16.79 -3.72
C SER A 858 -69.81 17.12 -4.43
N PRO A 859 -69.42 16.36 -5.47
CA PRO A 859 -68.14 16.59 -6.15
C PRO A 859 -68.09 17.96 -6.85
N ILE A 860 -66.95 18.62 -6.76
CA ILE A 860 -66.64 19.80 -7.57
C ILE A 860 -66.02 19.31 -8.88
N TYR A 861 -66.66 19.64 -10.00
CA TYR A 861 -66.13 19.34 -11.32
C TYR A 861 -65.42 20.59 -11.88
N LEU A 862 -64.15 20.44 -12.23
CA LEU A 862 -63.36 21.46 -12.90
C LEU A 862 -63.16 21.05 -14.37
N PRO A 863 -63.68 21.83 -15.34
CA PRO A 863 -63.48 21.51 -16.75
C PRO A 863 -61.99 21.65 -17.11
N TRP A 864 -61.44 20.64 -17.76
CA TRP A 864 -60.01 20.58 -18.12
C TRP A 864 -59.63 21.58 -19.23
N ALA A 865 -60.58 22.31 -19.80
CA ALA A 865 -60.36 23.30 -20.85
C ALA A 865 -60.58 24.73 -20.32
N SER A 866 -59.51 25.54 -20.36
CA SER A 866 -59.42 26.98 -20.06
C SER A 866 -59.19 27.38 -18.58
N GLY A 867 -58.14 28.18 -18.35
CA GLY A 867 -57.54 28.49 -17.04
C GLY A 867 -58.34 29.41 -16.11
N ALA A 868 -59.64 29.15 -15.91
CA ALA A 868 -60.46 29.79 -14.88
C ALA A 868 -61.33 28.75 -14.16
N ILE A 869 -61.47 28.88 -12.83
CA ILE A 869 -62.39 28.06 -12.03
C ILE A 869 -63.81 28.54 -12.31
N VAL A 870 -64.57 27.81 -13.12
CA VAL A 870 -66.00 28.08 -13.35
C VAL A 870 -66.81 27.20 -12.39
N LEU A 871 -67.49 27.82 -11.42
CA LEU A 871 -68.47 27.13 -10.57
C LEU A 871 -69.76 26.93 -11.37
N ASN A 872 -69.91 25.78 -12.01
CA ASN A 872 -71.11 25.47 -12.82
C ASN A 872 -72.06 24.54 -12.07
N ALA A 873 -72.51 24.99 -10.89
CA ALA A 873 -73.53 24.30 -10.12
C ALA A 873 -74.90 24.90 -10.45
N ALA A 874 -75.79 24.13 -11.08
CA ALA A 874 -77.17 24.52 -11.30
C ALA A 874 -77.97 24.46 -9.98
N TRP A 875 -79.12 25.14 -9.90
CA TRP A 875 -79.92 25.22 -8.67
C TRP A 875 -80.38 23.86 -8.14
N ASP A 876 -80.55 22.88 -9.02
CA ASP A 876 -80.92 21.50 -8.69
C ASP A 876 -79.73 20.68 -8.16
N LYS A 877 -78.51 21.23 -8.23
CA LYS A 877 -77.25 20.65 -7.74
C LYS A 877 -76.33 21.72 -7.15
N PRO A 878 -76.75 22.41 -6.07
CA PRO A 878 -75.95 23.46 -5.46
C PRO A 878 -74.68 22.89 -4.81
N ILE A 879 -73.65 23.72 -4.71
CA ILE A 879 -72.48 23.44 -3.89
C ILE A 879 -72.88 23.58 -2.42
N ASN A 880 -72.68 22.51 -1.66
CA ASN A 880 -72.95 22.47 -0.23
C ASN A 880 -71.73 22.97 0.54
N ALA A 881 -71.82 24.18 1.10
CA ALA A 881 -70.81 24.75 1.99
C ALA A 881 -71.36 24.78 3.42
N GLY A 882 -71.38 23.61 4.07
CA GLY A 882 -72.01 23.43 5.38
C GLY A 882 -73.53 23.62 5.32
N GLY A 883 -74.06 24.55 6.14
CA GLY A 883 -75.48 24.94 6.10
C GLY A 883 -75.86 25.77 4.88
N THR A 884 -74.90 26.26 4.10
CA THR A 884 -75.13 27.17 2.98
C THR A 884 -75.12 26.43 1.64
N ARG A 885 -75.95 26.89 0.71
CA ARG A 885 -76.06 26.39 -0.67
C ARG A 885 -75.65 27.50 -1.63
N LEU A 886 -74.71 27.22 -2.52
CA LEU A 886 -74.26 28.13 -3.58
C LEU A 886 -74.53 27.53 -4.95
N TRP A 887 -75.11 28.29 -5.87
CA TRP A 887 -75.34 27.87 -7.25
C TRP A 887 -75.32 29.07 -8.18
N THR A 888 -75.17 28.81 -9.46
CA THR A 888 -75.25 29.81 -10.52
C THR A 888 -76.61 29.66 -11.18
N ASP A 889 -77.41 30.73 -11.20
CA ASP A 889 -78.72 30.66 -11.85
C ASP A 889 -78.59 30.59 -13.38
N ALA A 890 -79.67 30.27 -14.10
CA ALA A 890 -79.69 30.18 -15.56
C ALA A 890 -79.35 31.51 -16.25
N ALA A 891 -79.38 32.63 -15.53
CA ALA A 891 -78.93 33.94 -16.01
C ALA A 891 -77.43 34.21 -15.69
N GLY A 892 -76.70 33.21 -15.16
CA GLY A 892 -75.28 33.30 -14.85
C GLY A 892 -74.97 34.00 -13.52
N ARG A 893 -75.95 34.21 -12.65
CA ARG A 893 -75.77 34.95 -11.39
C ARG A 893 -75.49 34.00 -10.24
N LEU A 894 -74.46 34.30 -9.45
CA LEU A 894 -74.17 33.55 -8.24
C LEU A 894 -75.25 33.81 -7.18
N ARG A 895 -75.88 32.75 -6.70
CA ARG A 895 -76.90 32.77 -5.65
C ARG A 895 -76.44 32.03 -4.41
N ILE A 896 -76.90 32.53 -3.27
CA ILE A 896 -76.69 31.92 -1.96
C ILE A 896 -78.03 31.72 -1.24
N LYS A 897 -78.20 30.56 -0.62
CA LYS A 897 -79.32 30.25 0.27
C LYS A 897 -78.81 29.55 1.52
N ASN A 898 -79.28 29.99 2.69
CA ASN A 898 -78.89 29.39 3.96
C ASN A 898 -79.91 28.34 4.40
N LEU A 899 -79.41 27.23 4.92
CA LEU A 899 -80.10 26.17 5.68
C LEU A 899 -81.18 25.36 4.94
N ALA A 900 -81.35 25.55 3.63
CA ALA A 900 -82.25 24.72 2.80
C ALA A 900 -81.74 24.58 1.37
N ALA A 901 -82.04 23.45 0.73
CA ALA A 901 -81.79 23.25 -0.69
C ALA A 901 -82.59 24.28 -1.54
N PRO A 902 -82.05 24.73 -2.68
CA PRO A 902 -82.81 25.51 -3.64
C PRO A 902 -83.91 24.61 -4.24
N THR A 903 -85.13 25.11 -4.27
CA THR A 903 -86.29 24.47 -4.90
C THR A 903 -86.57 25.04 -6.28
N SER A 904 -85.89 26.13 -6.64
CA SER A 904 -85.93 26.73 -7.98
C SER A 904 -84.69 27.58 -8.22
N ASP A 905 -84.51 27.97 -9.47
CA ASP A 905 -83.39 28.78 -9.93
C ASP A 905 -83.33 30.19 -9.31
N THR A 906 -84.47 30.66 -8.78
CA THR A 906 -84.62 32.00 -8.18
C THR A 906 -84.63 31.99 -6.65
N ASP A 907 -84.51 30.83 -6.01
CA ASP A 907 -84.82 30.59 -4.59
C ASP A 907 -83.79 31.14 -3.57
N GLY A 908 -82.68 31.71 -4.05
CA GLY A 908 -81.62 32.30 -3.22
C GLY A 908 -81.41 33.77 -3.54
N ARG A 909 -80.75 34.51 -2.63
CA ARG A 909 -80.36 35.88 -2.93
C ARG A 909 -79.18 35.87 -3.91
N VAL A 910 -79.21 36.75 -4.92
CA VAL A 910 -78.06 37.00 -5.78
C VAL A 910 -76.97 37.68 -4.95
N VAL A 911 -75.71 37.25 -5.12
CA VAL A 911 -74.56 37.83 -4.41
C VAL A 911 -73.61 38.45 -5.43
N GLY A 912 -73.36 39.75 -5.29
CA GLY A 912 -72.42 40.51 -6.10
C GLY A 912 -73.06 41.74 -6.75
N LEU A 913 -72.27 42.82 -6.92
CA LEU A 913 -72.71 44.03 -7.60
C LEU A 913 -72.77 43.78 -9.12
N LYS A 914 -73.87 44.17 -9.77
CA LYS A 914 -74.00 44.11 -11.23
C LYS A 914 -73.17 45.23 -11.84
N LYS A 915 -72.21 44.87 -12.69
CA LYS A 915 -71.43 45.83 -13.47
C LYS A 915 -72.21 46.27 -14.72
N LEU A 916 -72.29 47.57 -14.95
CA LEU A 916 -72.77 48.25 -16.14
C LEU A 916 -71.65 49.15 -16.65
N THR A 917 -71.67 49.48 -17.94
CA THR A 917 -70.65 50.34 -18.54
C THR A 917 -71.31 51.42 -19.39
N GLY A 918 -70.78 52.64 -19.35
CA GLY A 918 -71.29 53.77 -20.12
C GLY A 918 -70.19 54.74 -20.52
N THR A 919 -70.55 55.77 -21.29
CA THR A 919 -69.65 56.88 -21.64
C THR A 919 -70.45 58.18 -21.59
N THR A 920 -69.96 59.19 -20.89
CA THR A 920 -70.68 60.48 -20.77
C THR A 920 -70.73 61.22 -22.10
N SER A 921 -71.86 61.84 -22.45
CA SER A 921 -72.13 62.31 -23.82
C SER A 921 -72.21 63.83 -24.01
N GLY A 922 -71.61 64.65 -23.13
CA GLY A 922 -71.64 66.11 -23.30
C GLY A 922 -70.73 66.91 -22.36
N THR A 923 -70.62 68.22 -22.64
CA THR A 923 -69.84 69.23 -21.93
C THR A 923 -70.07 69.19 -20.41
N ILE A 924 -69.08 69.62 -19.62
CA ILE A 924 -69.08 69.59 -18.14
C ILE A 924 -70.46 69.96 -17.55
N GLY A 925 -71.07 69.03 -16.79
CA GLY A 925 -72.36 69.23 -16.13
C GLY A 925 -73.57 68.53 -16.77
N THR A 926 -73.45 67.90 -17.94
CA THR A 926 -74.54 67.10 -18.51
C THR A 926 -74.63 65.70 -17.87
N THR A 927 -75.83 65.28 -17.45
CA THR A 927 -76.10 63.95 -16.90
C THR A 927 -76.46 62.94 -17.99
N ILE A 928 -76.12 61.67 -17.76
CA ILE A 928 -76.59 60.53 -18.56
C ILE A 928 -77.30 59.51 -17.67
N THR A 929 -78.27 58.81 -18.22
CA THR A 929 -79.05 57.80 -17.49
C THR A 929 -78.72 56.40 -18.01
N VAL A 930 -78.34 55.49 -17.10
CA VAL A 930 -77.97 54.10 -17.41
C VAL A 930 -78.97 53.15 -16.77
N ALA A 931 -79.70 52.39 -17.58
CA ALA A 931 -80.64 51.40 -17.10
C ALA A 931 -79.91 50.23 -16.43
N HIS A 932 -80.25 49.93 -15.17
CA HIS A 932 -79.66 48.81 -14.44
C HIS A 932 -80.52 47.56 -14.44
N GLY A 933 -81.84 47.68 -14.63
CA GLY A 933 -82.75 46.54 -14.77
C GLY A 933 -82.80 45.63 -13.55
N LEU A 934 -82.69 46.19 -12.34
CA LEU A 934 -82.83 45.44 -11.08
C LEU A 934 -84.31 45.37 -10.62
N GLY A 935 -85.17 46.29 -11.09
CA GLY A 935 -86.58 46.33 -10.73
C GLY A 935 -86.87 46.97 -9.36
N TYR A 936 -85.84 47.44 -8.66
CA TYR A 936 -85.88 48.20 -7.42
C TYR A 936 -84.70 49.17 -7.39
N ALA A 937 -84.77 50.22 -6.57
CA ALA A 937 -83.70 51.22 -6.48
C ALA A 937 -82.53 50.63 -5.67
N PRO A 938 -81.35 50.39 -6.27
CA PRO A 938 -80.21 49.81 -5.55
C PRO A 938 -79.73 50.75 -4.44
N THR A 939 -79.36 50.16 -3.30
CA THR A 939 -78.81 50.90 -2.16
C THR A 939 -77.31 51.10 -2.28
N ASP A 940 -76.62 50.22 -3.02
CA ASP A 940 -75.19 50.29 -3.25
C ASP A 940 -74.91 50.64 -4.71
N VAL A 941 -74.40 51.86 -4.94
CA VAL A 941 -74.00 52.35 -6.27
C VAL A 941 -72.55 52.82 -6.21
N MET A 942 -71.65 52.13 -6.91
CA MET A 942 -70.25 52.54 -7.06
C MET A 942 -69.97 52.91 -8.50
N VAL A 943 -69.32 54.05 -8.72
CA VAL A 943 -68.92 54.52 -10.05
C VAL A 943 -67.41 54.62 -10.13
N SER A 944 -66.83 54.09 -11.20
CA SER A 944 -65.41 54.17 -11.48
C SER A 944 -65.17 54.71 -12.88
N SER A 945 -64.45 55.83 -12.99
CA SER A 945 -64.04 56.40 -14.27
C SER A 945 -62.84 55.63 -14.83
N ARG A 946 -62.89 55.28 -16.12
CA ARG A 946 -61.79 54.65 -16.85
C ARG A 946 -61.00 55.62 -17.73
N GLY A 947 -61.41 56.89 -17.78
CA GLY A 947 -60.74 57.97 -18.52
C GLY A 947 -60.38 59.15 -17.62
N ALA A 948 -59.68 60.15 -18.19
CA ALA A 948 -59.26 61.34 -17.45
C ALA A 948 -60.46 62.24 -17.11
N GLY A 949 -60.70 62.42 -15.81
CA GLY A 949 -61.81 63.19 -15.23
C GLY A 949 -62.60 62.35 -14.22
N ALA A 950 -63.48 62.99 -13.44
CA ALA A 950 -64.29 62.30 -12.45
C ALA A 950 -65.70 62.03 -12.99
N VAL A 951 -66.22 60.86 -12.65
CA VAL A 951 -67.60 60.43 -12.93
C VAL A 951 -68.25 60.02 -11.61
N TYR A 952 -69.44 60.53 -11.32
CA TYR A 952 -70.18 60.25 -10.09
C TYR A 952 -71.67 60.12 -10.38
N TYR A 953 -72.38 59.31 -9.61
CA TYR A 953 -73.84 59.21 -9.74
C TYR A 953 -74.52 60.38 -9.01
N THR A 954 -75.67 60.82 -9.51
CA THR A 954 -76.44 61.93 -8.94
C THR A 954 -77.83 61.51 -8.47
N ALA A 955 -78.39 60.43 -9.03
CA ALA A 955 -79.67 59.88 -8.61
C ALA A 955 -79.78 58.41 -9.01
N VAL A 956 -80.62 57.66 -8.31
CA VAL A 956 -80.95 56.28 -8.64
C VAL A 956 -82.43 56.00 -8.35
N ASP A 957 -83.09 55.29 -9.25
CA ASP A 957 -84.48 54.85 -9.11
C ASP A 957 -84.61 53.34 -9.38
N ALA A 958 -85.84 52.81 -9.46
CA ALA A 958 -86.08 51.38 -9.62
C ALA A 958 -85.58 50.77 -10.95
N THR A 959 -85.23 51.62 -11.90
CA THR A 959 -84.92 51.27 -13.29
C THR A 959 -83.56 51.77 -13.74
N ASN A 960 -83.13 52.95 -13.29
CA ASN A 960 -81.99 53.66 -13.82
C ASN A 960 -81.08 54.28 -12.75
N VAL A 961 -79.80 54.42 -13.11
CA VAL A 961 -78.84 55.27 -12.39
C VAL A 961 -78.48 56.46 -13.27
N THR A 962 -78.59 57.68 -12.73
CA THR A 962 -78.19 58.91 -13.39
C THR A 962 -76.78 59.30 -12.97
N VAL A 963 -75.92 59.59 -13.94
CA VAL A 963 -74.49 59.80 -13.77
C VAL A 963 -74.07 61.13 -14.39
N ALA A 964 -73.25 61.91 -13.68
CA ALA A 964 -72.63 63.14 -14.15
C ALA A 964 -71.11 63.00 -14.25
N ALA A 965 -70.46 63.85 -15.04
CA ALA A 965 -69.02 63.87 -15.17
C ALA A 965 -68.44 65.28 -15.24
N THR A 966 -67.17 65.40 -14.87
CA THR A 966 -66.41 66.65 -14.95
C THR A 966 -65.86 66.93 -16.36
N ALA A 967 -66.05 66.02 -17.31
CA ALA A 967 -65.71 66.21 -18.73
C ALA A 967 -66.59 65.32 -19.63
N ALA A 968 -66.62 65.66 -20.92
CA ALA A 968 -67.30 64.87 -21.95
C ALA A 968 -66.54 63.59 -22.28
N SER A 969 -67.27 62.56 -22.74
CA SER A 969 -66.71 61.32 -23.31
C SER A 969 -65.83 60.50 -22.36
N ILE A 970 -66.08 60.54 -21.05
CA ILE A 970 -65.37 59.68 -20.09
C ILE A 970 -66.04 58.30 -20.07
N PRO A 971 -65.34 57.22 -20.45
CA PRO A 971 -65.85 55.87 -20.25
C PRO A 971 -65.84 55.53 -18.76
N PHE A 972 -66.90 54.91 -18.26
CA PHE A 972 -67.03 54.52 -16.86
C PHE A 972 -67.61 53.12 -16.69
N ASP A 973 -67.40 52.58 -15.50
CA ASP A 973 -68.00 51.37 -14.98
C ASP A 973 -68.88 51.73 -13.77
N LEU A 974 -70.08 51.16 -13.71
CA LEU A 974 -71.07 51.38 -12.66
C LEU A 974 -71.44 50.03 -12.04
N TYR A 975 -71.34 49.92 -10.73
CA TYR A 975 -71.62 48.69 -9.98
C TYR A 975 -72.83 48.93 -9.09
N VAL A 976 -73.89 48.15 -9.28
CA VAL A 976 -75.19 48.34 -8.60
C VAL A 976 -75.68 47.06 -7.94
N GLY A 977 -76.13 47.16 -6.68
CA GLY A 977 -76.58 46.05 -5.84
C GLY A 977 -77.89 46.33 -5.12
#